data_AF-A0A832R801-F1
#
_entry.id   AF-A0A832R801-F1
#
_cell.length_a   1.000
_cell.length_b   1.000
_cell.length_c   1.000
_cell.angle_alpha   90.00
_cell.angle_beta   90.00
_cell.angle_gamma   90.00
#
_symmetry.space_group_name_H-M   'P 1'
#
loop_
_entity.id
_entity.type
_entity.pdbx_description
1 polymer ?
#
loop_
_entity_poly.entity_id
_entity_poly.type
_entity_poly.pdbx_seq_one_letter_code
_entity_poly.pdbx_strand_id
1 'polypeptide(L)'
;MKDAIIKRFNKGMLELTKYYRKLINKAKSNYIIGSINEWIVDNFYLIVEQEKHINNDYLSREIRRIPTARKEKIYNLVESILEACDFNVNKKQLFSELKKYQEENNDYFSYLEINLIYIFLRMIIIMRLHKLSLKLNNRLNEQEKIERLFKVGKTSIDLDLPKDIENHYYYIELLNNKLKQLGNSADDAFEELNRVLEKHNLSLKEVISESQNDLAKDNILMVNIFSSIKKVSKFKLEYLYEKISFTEQLLIREDNIYNNLYEDNKFDYRNKIIKEAKRKKINEYDYAKKLIDVAKKEENKHIGWFLFKKPNYELRIVLYILGIVVGTVFLSLVLANFLGKPLFFLLVIPVSSLVIEIINQILMKIVPTKRLFKLKFEDKIPKEYSTMVVIPTIIKDTAKVRAMFEALETYYLSNKSDNLYFTLLGDASSEDKKLVGNEEEIKQAGIKKVNELNEKYGKKIFYFIYRNRFYSESEECYLGFERKRGALHHFNKLLLGKLSKEEREELFYVDTFDDFDVPIKYVITLDTDTKLVLNTVFKLVGAMAHPMNQPVLSKDKRKVIDGYAIMQPRIGIDVLVTNKSQYSQLYAGLGGLDTYTTACFDLYQDVFGEGSFVGKGIYDLEVFDEVLGDAFPDNLILSHDLLEGNYLRCGFLSDVELFDDYPSSYLNDAARHHRWNRGDWQII
;
A
#
# COMPACT_ATOMS: atom_id res chain seq x y z
N MET A 1 -4.95 -11.22 32.53
CA MET A 1 -3.57 -11.49 32.99
C MET A 1 -2.60 -11.10 31.89
N LYS A 2 -1.69 -10.14 32.13
CA LYS A 2 -0.64 -9.78 31.17
C LYS A 2 0.33 -10.96 31.01
N ASP A 3 0.49 -11.39 29.77
CA ASP A 3 1.40 -12.42 29.26
C ASP A 3 2.82 -12.31 29.87
N ALA A 4 3.44 -13.43 30.26
CA ALA A 4 4.70 -13.42 31.00
C ALA A 4 5.87 -12.93 30.13
N ILE A 5 5.82 -13.22 28.83
CA ILE A 5 6.86 -12.86 27.86
C ILE A 5 7.03 -11.33 27.77
N ILE A 6 5.93 -10.60 27.54
CA ILE A 6 5.98 -9.13 27.40
C ILE A 6 6.37 -8.44 28.71
N LYS A 7 5.99 -9.01 29.86
CA LYS A 7 6.43 -8.49 31.17
C LYS A 7 7.94 -8.62 31.34
N ARG A 8 8.49 -9.79 30.99
CA ARG A 8 9.94 -10.05 31.03
C ARG A 8 10.68 -9.09 30.11
N PHE A 9 10.17 -8.89 28.89
CA PHE A 9 10.72 -7.94 27.94
C PHE A 9 10.75 -6.51 28.50
N ASN A 10 9.61 -5.99 28.97
CA ASN A 10 9.54 -4.64 29.50
C ASN A 10 10.41 -4.45 30.75
N LYS A 11 10.54 -5.47 31.61
CA LYS A 11 11.49 -5.42 32.73
C LYS A 11 12.94 -5.35 32.24
N GLY A 12 13.30 -6.18 31.26
CA GLY A 12 14.63 -6.17 30.65
C GLY A 12 14.96 -4.82 30.00
N MET A 13 14.01 -4.21 29.30
CA MET A 13 14.14 -2.89 28.69
C MET A 13 14.36 -1.77 29.72
N LEU A 14 13.64 -1.81 30.86
CA LEU A 14 13.86 -0.87 31.95
C LEU A 14 15.26 -0.99 32.54
N GLU A 15 15.75 -2.22 32.75
CA GLU A 15 17.10 -2.46 33.26
C GLU A 15 18.18 -2.02 32.25
N LEU A 16 17.97 -2.33 30.97
CA LEU A 16 18.86 -1.91 29.89
C LEU A 16 18.92 -0.37 29.77
N THR A 17 17.77 0.31 29.92
CA THR A 17 17.70 1.79 29.92
C THR A 17 18.40 2.39 31.14
N LYS A 18 18.29 1.76 32.33
CA LYS A 18 19.03 2.18 33.52
C LYS A 18 20.54 2.05 33.30
N TYR A 19 20.97 0.95 32.68
CA TYR A 19 22.38 0.75 32.35
C TYR A 19 22.90 1.79 31.36
N TYR A 20 22.17 2.06 30.28
CA TYR A 20 22.50 3.12 29.33
C TYR A 20 22.63 4.51 29.99
N ARG A 21 21.69 4.87 30.89
CA ARG A 21 21.79 6.14 31.65
C ARG A 21 23.04 6.18 32.55
N LYS A 22 23.40 5.05 33.16
CA LYS A 22 24.64 4.92 33.95
C LYS A 22 25.87 5.14 33.07
N LEU A 23 25.91 4.55 31.87
CA LEU A 23 27.00 4.74 30.91
C LEU A 23 27.14 6.21 30.48
N ILE A 24 26.03 6.88 30.13
CA ILE A 24 26.04 8.31 29.78
C ILE A 24 26.60 9.16 30.92
N ASN A 25 26.12 8.96 32.14
CA ASN A 25 26.56 9.75 33.29
C ASN A 25 28.06 9.59 33.53
N LYS A 26 28.59 8.38 33.32
CA LYS A 26 30.02 8.08 33.43
C LYS A 26 30.85 8.68 32.29
N ALA A 27 30.37 8.59 31.06
CA ALA A 27 31.02 9.22 29.90
C ALA A 27 31.11 10.75 30.10
N LYS A 28 30.06 11.39 30.63
CA LYS A 28 30.07 12.82 30.97
C LYS A 28 31.08 13.20 32.06
N SER A 29 31.42 12.27 32.96
CA SER A 29 32.46 12.47 33.98
C SER A 29 33.87 12.10 33.51
N ASN A 30 34.10 11.99 32.19
CA ASN A 30 35.37 11.56 31.58
C ASN A 30 35.86 10.18 32.08
N TYR A 31 34.93 9.29 32.47
CA TYR A 31 35.26 7.94 32.89
C TYR A 31 35.44 7.02 31.67
N ILE A 32 36.50 6.21 31.64
CA ILE A 32 36.74 5.24 30.56
C ILE A 32 35.78 4.06 30.76
N ILE A 33 34.71 4.03 29.96
CA ILE A 33 33.70 2.97 30.01
C ILE A 33 34.03 1.75 29.11
N GLY A 34 35.02 1.89 28.22
CA GLY A 34 35.45 0.84 27.29
C GLY A 34 34.62 0.79 25.99
N SER A 35 35.24 0.29 24.92
CA SER A 35 34.72 0.34 23.55
C SER A 35 33.37 -0.34 23.35
N ILE A 36 33.12 -1.48 24.03
CA ILE A 36 31.83 -2.19 23.97
C ILE A 36 30.70 -1.30 24.52
N ASN A 37 30.96 -0.56 25.60
CA ASN A 37 29.98 0.30 26.24
C ASN A 37 29.74 1.59 25.45
N GLU A 38 30.80 2.16 24.85
CA GLU A 38 30.68 3.27 23.90
C GLU A 38 29.78 2.89 22.72
N TRP A 39 29.98 1.70 22.14
CA TRP A 39 29.14 1.23 21.04
C TRP A 39 27.67 1.12 21.43
N ILE A 40 27.36 0.64 22.64
CA ILE A 40 25.99 0.58 23.15
C ILE A 40 25.40 1.99 23.24
N VAL A 41 26.18 2.98 23.71
CA VAL A 41 25.73 4.37 23.83
C VAL A 41 25.40 4.94 22.44
N ASP A 42 26.29 4.75 21.47
CA ASP A 42 26.15 5.30 20.12
C ASP A 42 24.96 4.68 19.35
N ASN A 43 24.62 3.42 19.63
CA ASN A 43 23.59 2.68 18.89
C ASN A 43 22.28 2.47 19.69
N PHE A 44 22.15 3.05 20.89
CA PHE A 44 21.00 2.79 21.76
C PHE A 44 19.66 3.22 21.17
N TYR A 45 19.67 4.24 20.29
CA TYR A 45 18.46 4.73 19.62
C TYR A 45 17.71 3.63 18.85
N LEU A 46 18.43 2.66 18.28
CA LEU A 46 17.83 1.53 17.56
C LEU A 46 16.99 0.65 18.50
N ILE A 47 17.44 0.47 19.73
CA ILE A 47 16.74 -0.36 20.72
C ILE A 47 15.44 0.31 21.14
N VAL A 48 15.48 1.62 21.38
CA VAL A 48 14.31 2.44 21.75
C VAL A 48 13.28 2.46 20.62
N GLU A 49 13.72 2.62 19.37
CA GLU A 49 12.85 2.54 18.20
C GLU A 49 12.14 1.18 18.14
N GLN A 50 12.89 0.08 18.24
CA GLN A 50 12.32 -1.27 18.19
C GLN A 50 11.40 -1.58 19.38
N GLU A 51 11.68 -1.09 20.59
CA GLU A 51 10.81 -1.25 21.75
C GLU A 51 9.39 -0.71 21.49
N LYS A 52 9.29 0.49 20.89
CA LYS A 52 8.01 1.11 20.57
C LYS A 52 7.22 0.26 19.58
N HIS A 53 7.86 -0.22 18.52
CA HIS A 53 7.23 -1.11 17.53
C HIS A 53 6.78 -2.43 18.14
N ILE A 54 7.66 -3.12 18.89
CA ILE A 54 7.36 -4.41 19.53
C ILE A 54 6.15 -4.30 20.47
N ASN A 55 6.11 -3.24 21.29
CA ASN A 55 5.00 -3.05 22.23
C ASN A 55 3.67 -2.83 21.51
N ASN A 56 3.65 -2.03 20.44
CA ASN A 56 2.46 -1.81 19.64
C ASN A 56 2.00 -3.09 18.94
N ASP A 57 2.92 -3.78 18.27
CA ASP A 57 2.64 -4.99 17.48
C ASP A 57 2.17 -6.15 18.38
N TYR A 58 2.84 -6.38 19.51
CA TYR A 58 2.51 -7.48 20.43
C TYR A 58 1.17 -7.27 21.15
N LEU A 59 0.81 -6.01 21.44
CA LEU A 59 -0.44 -5.66 22.09
C LEU A 59 -1.63 -5.62 21.13
N SER A 60 -1.41 -5.83 19.83
CA SER A 60 -2.48 -5.93 18.83
C SER A 60 -3.53 -6.98 19.21
N ARG A 61 -4.79 -6.73 18.79
CA ARG A 61 -5.90 -7.65 19.08
C ARG A 61 -5.69 -9.04 18.46
N GLU A 62 -4.95 -9.11 17.38
CA GLU A 62 -4.71 -10.34 16.62
C GLU A 62 -3.71 -11.26 17.33
N ILE A 63 -2.57 -10.73 17.76
CA ILE A 63 -1.54 -11.48 18.49
C ILE A 63 -2.05 -11.95 19.86
N ARG A 64 -2.95 -11.19 20.50
CA ARG A 64 -3.61 -11.62 21.75
C ARG A 64 -4.48 -12.87 21.59
N ARG A 65 -4.92 -13.22 20.37
CA ARG A 65 -5.73 -14.41 20.12
C ARG A 65 -4.91 -15.70 20.11
N ILE A 66 -3.58 -15.62 19.95
CA ILE A 66 -2.71 -16.78 19.98
C ILE A 66 -2.62 -17.31 21.43
N PRO A 67 -2.86 -18.62 21.67
CA PRO A 67 -2.76 -19.21 23.01
C PRO A 67 -1.38 -19.03 23.64
N THR A 68 -1.30 -18.77 24.95
CA THR A 68 -0.02 -18.52 25.65
C THR A 68 0.98 -19.66 25.49
N ALA A 69 0.54 -20.91 25.63
CA ALA A 69 1.40 -22.08 25.43
C ALA A 69 2.01 -22.14 24.02
N ARG A 70 1.26 -21.69 23.01
CA ARG A 70 1.74 -21.61 21.63
C ARG A 70 2.77 -20.50 21.46
N LYS A 71 2.56 -19.36 22.11
CA LYS A 71 3.55 -18.26 22.12
C LYS A 71 4.86 -18.70 22.76
N GLU A 72 4.81 -19.40 23.89
CA GLU A 72 6.00 -19.93 24.55
C GLU A 72 6.75 -20.94 23.68
N LYS A 73 6.03 -21.85 23.02
CA LYS A 73 6.62 -22.80 22.06
C LYS A 73 7.37 -22.09 20.93
N ILE A 74 6.75 -21.07 20.32
CA ILE A 74 7.36 -20.29 19.23
C ILE A 74 8.53 -19.45 19.76
N TYR A 75 8.40 -18.84 20.94
CA TYR A 75 9.48 -18.07 21.56
C TYR A 75 10.73 -18.94 21.76
N ASN A 76 10.56 -20.13 22.33
CA ASN A 76 11.66 -21.06 22.59
C ASN A 76 12.31 -21.55 21.29
N LEU A 77 11.51 -21.80 20.24
CA LEU A 77 12.02 -22.15 18.92
C LEU A 77 12.87 -21.02 18.31
N VAL A 78 12.39 -19.77 18.38
CA VAL A 78 13.14 -18.63 17.85
C VAL A 78 14.40 -18.38 18.69
N GLU A 79 14.34 -18.56 20.01
CA GLU A 79 15.50 -18.43 20.91
C GLU A 79 16.56 -19.50 20.58
N SER A 80 16.18 -20.76 20.38
CA SER A 80 17.13 -21.82 20.05
C SER A 80 17.81 -21.62 18.70
N ILE A 81 17.07 -21.16 17.67
CA ILE A 81 17.64 -20.85 16.35
C ILE A 81 18.64 -19.69 16.44
N LEU A 82 18.31 -18.64 17.22
CA LEU A 82 19.19 -17.49 17.40
C LEU A 82 20.46 -17.84 18.21
N GLU A 83 20.33 -18.68 19.23
CA GLU A 83 21.45 -19.18 20.02
C GLU A 83 22.39 -20.06 19.18
N ALA A 84 21.85 -20.95 18.34
CA ALA A 84 22.66 -21.79 17.45
C ALA A 84 23.47 -20.99 16.41
N CYS A 85 23.10 -19.74 16.14
CA CYS A 85 23.79 -18.85 15.19
C CYS A 85 24.60 -17.74 15.89
N ASP A 86 24.83 -17.81 17.20
CA ASP A 86 25.48 -16.75 18.00
C ASP A 86 24.88 -15.35 17.76
N PHE A 87 23.55 -15.31 17.55
CA PHE A 87 22.79 -14.11 17.23
C PHE A 87 23.24 -13.38 15.96
N ASN A 88 24.04 -14.01 15.09
CA ASN A 88 24.36 -13.51 13.75
C ASN A 88 23.29 -13.97 12.75
N VAL A 89 22.24 -13.18 12.58
CA VAL A 89 21.09 -13.55 11.77
C VAL A 89 21.45 -13.50 10.28
N ASN A 90 21.45 -14.67 9.66
CA ASN A 90 21.46 -14.84 8.21
C ASN A 90 20.05 -15.23 7.72
N LYS A 91 19.51 -14.45 6.77
CA LYS A 91 18.17 -14.67 6.19
C LYS A 91 17.98 -16.11 5.68
N LYS A 92 18.95 -16.63 4.92
CA LYS A 92 18.84 -17.95 4.28
C LYS A 92 18.77 -19.07 5.32
N GLN A 93 19.66 -19.01 6.31
CA GLN A 93 19.74 -19.99 7.38
C GLN A 93 18.49 -19.96 8.27
N LEU A 94 18.06 -18.77 8.70
CA LEU A 94 16.84 -18.59 9.51
C LEU A 94 15.61 -19.22 8.84
N PHE A 95 15.41 -18.96 7.54
CA PHE A 95 14.27 -19.52 6.82
C PHE A 95 14.39 -21.02 6.61
N SER A 96 15.60 -21.53 6.39
CA SER A 96 15.85 -22.97 6.27
C SER A 96 15.49 -23.70 7.56
N GLU A 97 15.94 -23.21 8.72
CA GLU A 97 15.65 -23.81 10.02
C GLU A 97 14.15 -23.77 10.35
N LEU A 98 13.48 -22.63 10.08
CA LEU A 98 12.03 -22.51 10.28
C LEU A 98 11.23 -23.43 9.35
N LYS A 99 11.70 -23.68 8.12
CA LYS A 99 11.06 -24.65 7.21
C LYS A 99 11.25 -26.07 7.68
N LYS A 100 12.49 -26.43 8.01
CA LYS A 100 12.85 -27.75 8.54
C LYS A 100 11.99 -28.11 9.75
N TYR A 101 11.83 -27.16 10.68
CA TYR A 101 10.95 -27.33 11.83
C TYR A 101 9.50 -27.66 11.45
N GLN A 102 8.92 -26.94 10.49
CA GLN A 102 7.53 -27.14 10.04
C GLN A 102 7.36 -28.52 9.38
N GLU A 103 8.34 -28.94 8.56
CA GLU A 103 8.34 -30.23 7.86
C GLU A 103 8.48 -31.41 8.82
N GLU A 104 9.45 -31.36 9.73
CA GLU A 104 9.71 -32.45 10.68
C GLU A 104 8.57 -32.66 11.68
N ASN A 105 7.87 -31.59 12.06
CA ASN A 105 6.82 -31.64 13.09
C ASN A 105 5.40 -31.59 12.53
N ASN A 106 5.21 -31.47 11.19
CA ASN A 106 3.92 -31.20 10.55
C ASN A 106 3.17 -30.00 11.18
N ASP A 107 3.92 -28.97 11.60
CA ASP A 107 3.45 -27.84 12.39
C ASP A 107 3.47 -26.56 11.56
N TYR A 108 2.52 -26.42 10.62
CA TYR A 108 2.47 -25.29 9.69
C TYR A 108 2.12 -23.97 10.39
N PHE A 109 2.99 -22.97 10.25
CA PHE A 109 2.75 -21.66 10.86
C PHE A 109 1.64 -20.90 10.15
N SER A 110 0.70 -20.39 10.96
CA SER A 110 -0.30 -19.42 10.50
C SER A 110 0.32 -18.06 10.19
N TYR A 111 -0.36 -17.24 9.40
CA TYR A 111 0.06 -15.86 9.13
C TYR A 111 0.26 -15.04 10.43
N LEU A 112 -0.62 -15.24 11.42
CA LEU A 112 -0.51 -14.58 12.73
C LEU A 112 0.72 -15.04 13.52
N GLU A 113 1.10 -16.31 13.39
CA GLU A 113 2.31 -16.86 14.02
C GLU A 113 3.58 -16.36 13.34
N ILE A 114 3.58 -16.15 12.03
CA ILE A 114 4.72 -15.53 11.33
C ILE A 114 4.93 -14.09 11.80
N ASN A 115 3.85 -13.34 12.04
CA ASN A 115 3.93 -12.00 12.64
C ASN A 115 4.51 -12.07 14.05
N LEU A 116 4.10 -13.07 14.83
CA LEU A 116 4.66 -13.31 16.15
C LEU A 116 6.16 -13.66 16.09
N ILE A 117 6.59 -14.51 15.14
CA ILE A 117 8.00 -14.83 14.91
C ILE A 117 8.79 -13.55 14.60
N TYR A 118 8.26 -12.67 13.75
CA TYR A 118 8.90 -11.39 13.44
C TYR A 118 9.06 -10.49 14.67
N ILE A 119 8.06 -10.45 15.56
CA ILE A 119 8.16 -9.74 16.84
C ILE A 119 9.20 -10.41 17.74
N PHE A 120 9.20 -11.73 17.85
CA PHE A 120 10.12 -12.48 18.71
C PHE A 120 11.57 -12.41 18.27
N LEU A 121 11.86 -12.39 16.96
CA LEU A 121 13.22 -12.15 16.47
C LEU A 121 13.80 -10.86 17.06
N ARG A 122 13.05 -9.75 16.98
CA ARG A 122 13.48 -8.46 17.53
C ARG A 122 13.56 -8.50 19.06
N MET A 123 12.56 -9.07 19.71
CA MET A 123 12.46 -9.16 21.17
C MET A 123 13.62 -9.96 21.77
N ILE A 124 13.92 -11.13 21.23
CA ILE A 124 14.94 -12.06 21.77
C ILE A 124 16.35 -11.48 21.58
N ILE A 125 16.64 -10.87 20.42
CA ILE A 125 17.95 -10.22 20.20
C ILE A 125 18.17 -9.08 21.21
N ILE A 126 17.13 -8.29 21.49
CA ILE A 126 17.21 -7.23 22.52
C ILE A 126 17.34 -7.82 23.93
N MET A 127 16.64 -8.92 24.24
CA MET A 127 16.79 -9.61 25.52
C MET A 127 18.19 -10.21 25.70
N ARG A 128 18.86 -10.60 24.60
CA ARG A 128 20.26 -11.01 24.65
C ARG A 128 21.18 -9.83 24.96
N LEU A 129 20.92 -8.66 24.39
CA LEU A 129 21.62 -7.42 24.76
C LEU A 129 21.44 -7.07 26.24
N HIS A 130 20.22 -7.25 26.77
CA HIS A 130 19.95 -7.08 28.20
C HIS A 130 20.80 -8.04 29.05
N LYS A 131 20.82 -9.34 28.74
CA LYS A 131 21.69 -10.32 29.43
C LYS A 131 23.17 -9.88 29.39
N LEU A 132 23.67 -9.45 28.23
CA LEU A 132 25.04 -8.94 28.06
C LEU A 132 25.27 -7.68 28.90
N SER A 133 24.31 -6.75 28.94
CA SER A 133 24.41 -5.51 29.71
C SER A 133 24.56 -5.73 31.22
N LEU A 134 23.95 -6.78 31.77
CA LEU A 134 24.11 -7.14 33.18
C LEU A 134 25.55 -7.59 33.48
N LYS A 135 26.12 -8.41 32.59
CA LYS A 135 27.53 -8.85 32.68
C LYS A 135 28.49 -7.66 32.56
N LEU A 136 28.28 -6.78 31.58
CA LEU A 136 29.09 -5.57 31.39
C LEU A 136 28.96 -4.60 32.55
N ASN A 137 27.77 -4.49 33.17
CA ASN A 137 27.58 -3.68 34.36
C ASN A 137 28.34 -4.23 35.57
N ASN A 138 28.44 -5.55 35.73
CA ASN A 138 29.24 -6.17 36.79
C ASN A 138 30.73 -5.87 36.59
N ARG A 139 31.26 -6.05 35.37
CA ARG A 139 32.65 -5.69 35.04
C ARG A 139 32.94 -4.21 35.29
N LEU A 140 32.00 -3.33 34.96
CA LEU A 140 32.14 -1.91 35.21
C LEU A 140 32.16 -1.58 36.72
N ASN A 141 31.42 -2.33 37.55
CA ASN A 141 31.49 -2.20 39.01
C ASN A 141 32.81 -2.74 39.57
N GLU A 142 33.35 -3.83 39.01
CA GLU A 142 34.66 -4.37 39.36
C GLU A 142 35.78 -3.37 39.08
N GLN A 143 35.76 -2.73 37.91
CA GLN A 143 36.68 -1.65 37.56
C GLN A 143 36.59 -0.49 38.56
N GLU A 144 35.39 -0.07 38.96
CA GLU A 144 35.21 0.97 39.97
C GLU A 144 35.75 0.57 41.35
N LYS A 145 35.59 -0.70 41.76
CA LYS A 145 36.13 -1.20 43.03
C LYS A 145 37.66 -1.12 43.02
N ILE A 146 38.29 -1.59 41.95
CA ILE A 146 39.75 -1.55 41.77
C ILE A 146 40.24 -0.10 41.80
N GLU A 147 39.64 0.79 41.01
CA GLU A 147 40.06 2.20 41.01
C GLU A 147 39.89 2.89 42.37
N ARG A 148 38.89 2.51 43.17
CA ARG A 148 38.74 3.01 44.55
C ARG A 148 39.85 2.50 45.47
N LEU A 149 40.21 1.22 45.36
CA LEU A 149 41.31 0.63 46.14
C LEU A 149 42.63 1.37 45.87
N PHE A 150 42.89 1.75 44.62
CA PHE A 150 44.13 2.41 44.22
C PHE A 150 44.11 3.95 44.30
N LYS A 151 42.95 4.60 44.52
CA LYS A 151 42.86 6.06 44.75
C LYS A 151 43.24 6.47 46.16
N VAL A 152 43.08 5.57 47.13
CA VAL A 152 43.47 5.81 48.53
C VAL A 152 44.94 5.41 48.62
N GLY A 153 45.86 6.37 48.73
CA GLY A 153 47.31 6.14 48.80
C GLY A 153 47.77 5.39 50.06
N LYS A 154 47.29 4.17 50.26
CA LYS A 154 47.73 3.28 51.33
C LYS A 154 49.07 2.66 50.96
N THR A 155 49.99 2.66 51.92
CA THR A 155 51.29 1.99 51.89
C THR A 155 51.20 0.46 51.99
N SER A 156 50.03 -0.08 52.33
CA SER A 156 49.71 -1.50 52.26
C SER A 156 48.35 -1.71 51.60
N ILE A 157 48.32 -2.49 50.51
CA ILE A 157 47.10 -2.84 49.79
C ILE A 157 46.59 -4.15 50.38
N ASP A 158 45.59 -4.08 51.25
CA ASP A 158 44.86 -5.27 51.69
C ASP A 158 43.97 -5.74 50.54
N LEU A 159 44.30 -6.91 49.99
CA LEU A 159 43.61 -7.49 48.85
C LEU A 159 42.32 -8.19 49.32
N ASP A 160 41.20 -7.46 49.31
CA ASP A 160 39.86 -8.05 49.48
C ASP A 160 39.47 -8.85 48.22
N LEU A 161 40.09 -10.02 48.06
CA LEU A 161 39.87 -10.93 46.93
C LEU A 161 38.51 -11.66 47.08
N PRO A 162 37.70 -11.74 46.01
CA PRO A 162 36.48 -12.52 46.01
C PRO A 162 36.75 -13.98 46.42
N LYS A 163 35.83 -14.61 47.16
CA LYS A 163 35.97 -16.03 47.52
C LYS A 163 35.82 -16.99 46.33
N ASP A 164 35.24 -16.50 45.23
CA ASP A 164 34.94 -17.21 43.99
C ASP A 164 35.79 -16.65 42.82
N ILE A 165 37.10 -16.72 42.99
CA ILE A 165 38.13 -16.18 42.07
C ILE A 165 37.95 -16.70 40.63
N GLU A 166 37.47 -17.94 40.49
CA GLU A 166 37.15 -18.60 39.21
C GLU A 166 36.09 -17.86 38.37
N ASN A 167 35.26 -17.00 38.98
CA ASN A 167 34.23 -16.23 38.28
C ASN A 167 34.63 -14.77 37.98
N HIS A 168 35.81 -14.35 38.46
CA HIS A 168 36.23 -12.94 38.48
C HIS A 168 37.54 -12.70 37.70
N TYR A 169 37.74 -13.39 36.58
CA TYR A 169 38.95 -13.26 35.75
C TYR A 169 39.25 -11.83 35.28
N TYR A 170 38.21 -11.06 34.94
CA TYR A 170 38.37 -9.66 34.54
C TYR A 170 38.87 -8.76 35.68
N TYR A 171 38.38 -8.97 36.90
CA TYR A 171 38.85 -8.27 38.09
C TYR A 171 40.34 -8.57 38.34
N ILE A 172 40.76 -9.83 38.21
CA ILE A 172 42.15 -10.25 38.42
C ILE A 172 43.08 -9.66 37.35
N GLU A 173 42.66 -9.64 36.08
CA GLU A 173 43.43 -8.99 35.00
C GLU A 173 43.60 -7.48 35.27
N LEU A 174 42.53 -6.79 35.65
CA LEU A 174 42.58 -5.36 35.99
C LEU A 174 43.46 -5.09 37.22
N LEU A 175 43.36 -5.93 38.25
CA LEU A 175 44.17 -5.85 39.46
C LEU A 175 45.65 -6.02 39.11
N ASN A 176 45.99 -7.06 38.36
CA ASN A 176 47.36 -7.30 37.87
C ASN A 176 47.90 -6.12 37.05
N ASN A 177 47.10 -5.58 36.12
CA ASN A 177 47.51 -4.41 35.32
C ASN A 177 47.76 -3.18 36.20
N LYS A 178 46.99 -2.99 37.27
CA LYS A 178 47.20 -1.90 38.24
C LYS A 178 48.39 -2.12 39.16
N LEU A 179 48.60 -3.35 39.65
CA LEU A 179 49.80 -3.71 40.43
C LEU A 179 51.07 -3.49 39.59
N LYS A 180 51.07 -3.88 38.30
CA LYS A 180 52.17 -3.60 37.37
C LYS A 180 52.46 -2.11 37.18
N GLN A 181 51.43 -1.25 37.21
CA GLN A 181 51.62 0.21 37.09
C GLN A 181 52.31 0.82 38.33
N LEU A 182 52.19 0.19 39.50
CA LEU A 182 52.80 0.66 40.75
C LEU A 182 54.26 0.18 40.92
N GLY A 183 54.70 -0.82 40.16
CA GLY A 183 56.06 -1.37 40.25
C GLY A 183 56.36 -1.89 41.66
N ASN A 184 57.56 -1.58 42.16
CA ASN A 184 58.10 -2.12 43.42
C ASN A 184 57.26 -1.82 44.67
N SER A 185 56.33 -0.86 44.63
CA SER A 185 55.44 -0.56 45.76
C SER A 185 54.29 -1.56 45.93
N ALA A 186 54.19 -2.56 45.04
CA ALA A 186 53.08 -3.51 44.99
C ALA A 186 53.54 -4.99 45.03
N ASP A 187 54.82 -5.26 45.29
CA ASP A 187 55.40 -6.62 45.25
C ASP A 187 54.74 -7.58 46.26
N ASP A 188 54.50 -7.14 47.50
CA ASP A 188 53.84 -7.95 48.54
C ASP A 188 52.41 -8.36 48.12
N ALA A 189 51.66 -7.43 47.51
CA ALA A 189 50.32 -7.70 47.00
C ALA A 189 50.35 -8.60 45.75
N PHE A 190 51.40 -8.52 44.93
CA PHE A 190 51.58 -9.40 43.79
C PHE A 190 51.90 -10.84 44.21
N GLU A 191 52.73 -11.03 45.24
CA GLU A 191 52.99 -12.35 45.84
C GLU A 191 51.74 -12.95 46.48
N GLU A 192 50.95 -12.14 47.21
CA GLU A 192 49.68 -12.58 47.79
C GLU A 192 48.68 -13.01 46.70
N LEU A 193 48.56 -12.25 45.61
CA LEU A 193 47.72 -12.61 44.46
C LEU A 193 48.12 -13.96 43.85
N ASN A 194 49.41 -14.18 43.61
CA ASN A 194 49.89 -15.46 43.04
C ASN A 194 49.67 -16.62 44.00
N ARG A 195 49.92 -16.43 45.31
CA ARG A 195 49.68 -17.46 46.32
C ARG A 195 48.21 -17.88 46.39
N VAL A 196 47.30 -16.93 46.20
CA VAL A 196 45.87 -17.21 46.19
C VAL A 196 45.44 -17.91 44.88
N LEU A 197 46.00 -17.53 43.73
CA LEU A 197 45.76 -18.22 42.46
C LEU A 197 46.26 -19.68 42.48
N GLU A 198 47.44 -19.92 43.07
CA GLU A 198 47.99 -21.27 43.25
C GLU A 198 47.11 -22.15 44.14
N LYS A 199 46.50 -21.59 45.19
CA LYS A 199 45.52 -22.32 46.03
C LYS A 199 44.30 -22.81 45.24
N HIS A 200 43.97 -22.14 44.14
CA HIS A 200 42.87 -22.51 43.23
C HIS A 200 43.33 -23.27 41.98
N ASN A 201 44.59 -23.72 41.91
CA ASN A 201 45.19 -24.38 40.75
C ASN A 201 45.11 -23.56 39.44
N LEU A 202 45.15 -22.23 39.53
CA LEU A 202 45.11 -21.33 38.37
C LEU A 202 46.46 -20.64 38.17
N SER A 203 46.93 -20.52 36.93
CA SER A 203 48.04 -19.62 36.62
C SER A 203 47.56 -18.24 36.20
N LEU A 204 48.34 -17.20 36.52
CA LEU A 204 48.03 -15.83 36.11
C LEU A 204 47.91 -15.68 34.59
N LYS A 205 48.68 -16.47 33.82
CA LYS A 205 48.62 -16.48 32.35
C LYS A 205 47.29 -17.05 31.84
N GLU A 206 46.80 -18.13 32.43
CA GLU A 206 45.50 -18.72 32.08
C GLU A 206 44.35 -17.76 32.39
N VAL A 207 44.37 -17.12 33.56
CA VAL A 207 43.33 -16.14 33.95
C VAL A 207 43.27 -14.95 32.99
N ILE A 208 44.43 -14.39 32.60
CA ILE A 208 44.48 -13.29 31.63
C ILE A 208 43.98 -13.77 30.26
N SER A 209 44.42 -14.95 29.81
CA SER A 209 43.97 -15.51 28.53
C SER A 209 42.45 -15.72 28.51
N GLU A 210 41.87 -16.24 29.59
CA GLU A 210 40.44 -16.49 29.66
C GLU A 210 39.63 -15.18 29.75
N SER A 211 40.10 -14.19 30.49
CA SER A 211 39.52 -12.84 30.51
C SER A 211 39.49 -12.21 29.11
N GLN A 212 40.60 -12.29 28.36
CA GLN A 212 40.70 -11.75 27.00
C GLN A 212 39.81 -12.50 26.01
N ASN A 213 39.74 -13.83 26.11
CA ASN A 213 38.82 -14.65 25.33
C ASN A 213 37.36 -14.27 25.60
N ASP A 214 36.99 -14.05 26.86
CA ASP A 214 35.64 -13.68 27.26
C ASP A 214 35.26 -12.27 26.77
N LEU A 215 36.20 -11.31 26.81
CA LEU A 215 36.04 -9.98 26.22
C LEU A 215 35.87 -10.03 24.69
N ALA A 216 36.66 -10.86 24.00
CA ALA A 216 36.56 -11.04 22.56
C ALA A 216 35.21 -11.64 22.16
N LYS A 217 34.73 -12.67 22.87
CA LYS A 217 33.40 -13.27 22.67
C LYS A 217 32.28 -12.24 22.86
N ASP A 218 32.34 -11.44 23.91
CA ASP A 218 31.34 -10.41 24.18
C ASP A 218 31.34 -9.29 23.12
N ASN A 219 32.51 -8.91 22.60
CA ASN A 219 32.62 -7.94 21.52
C ASN A 219 31.98 -8.45 20.22
N ILE A 220 32.30 -9.70 19.83
CA ILE A 220 31.69 -10.35 18.66
C ILE A 220 30.17 -10.44 18.82
N LEU A 221 29.69 -10.87 19.99
CA LEU A 221 28.27 -10.97 20.29
C LEU A 221 27.59 -9.60 20.19
N MET A 222 28.20 -8.54 20.73
CA MET A 222 27.68 -7.18 20.65
C MET A 222 27.52 -6.72 19.19
N VAL A 223 28.55 -6.93 18.36
CA VAL A 223 28.51 -6.62 16.92
C VAL A 223 27.40 -7.42 16.22
N ASN A 224 27.30 -8.72 16.52
CA ASN A 224 26.26 -9.59 15.96
C ASN A 224 24.85 -9.11 16.34
N ILE A 225 24.61 -8.76 17.60
CA ILE A 225 23.32 -8.26 18.09
C ILE A 225 22.89 -7.02 17.30
N PHE A 226 23.74 -5.98 17.22
CA PHE A 226 23.37 -4.74 16.54
C PHE A 226 23.24 -4.92 15.03
N SER A 227 24.12 -5.72 14.42
CA SER A 227 24.03 -6.10 13.00
C SER A 227 22.70 -6.82 12.71
N SER A 228 22.32 -7.77 13.55
CA SER A 228 21.09 -8.54 13.42
C SER A 228 19.83 -7.71 13.66
N ILE A 229 19.81 -6.81 14.66
CA ILE A 229 18.69 -5.88 14.85
C ILE A 229 18.49 -5.02 13.60
N LYS A 230 19.57 -4.44 13.06
CA LYS A 230 19.52 -3.64 11.81
C LYS A 230 19.07 -4.46 10.60
N LYS A 231 19.43 -5.75 10.52
CA LYS A 231 19.01 -6.65 9.44
C LYS A 231 17.53 -7.01 9.57
N VAL A 232 17.11 -7.44 10.75
CA VAL A 232 15.73 -7.90 11.03
C VAL A 232 14.75 -6.74 10.92
N SER A 233 15.08 -5.53 11.39
CA SER A 233 14.19 -4.37 11.29
C SER A 233 13.86 -3.96 9.84
N LYS A 234 14.71 -4.36 8.89
CA LYS A 234 14.50 -4.14 7.44
C LYS A 234 13.70 -5.25 6.77
N PHE A 235 13.26 -6.28 7.49
CA PHE A 235 12.46 -7.34 6.89
C PHE A 235 11.06 -6.81 6.61
N LYS A 236 10.63 -6.97 5.36
CA LYS A 236 9.25 -6.78 4.95
C LYS A 236 8.45 -8.02 5.36
N LEU A 237 7.28 -7.82 5.96
CA LEU A 237 6.45 -8.91 6.48
C LEU A 237 5.96 -9.81 5.34
N GLU A 238 5.69 -9.23 4.18
CA GLU A 238 5.28 -9.90 2.95
C GLU A 238 6.33 -10.92 2.51
N TYR A 239 7.61 -10.55 2.60
CA TYR A 239 8.73 -11.43 2.30
C TYR A 239 8.85 -12.59 3.30
N LEU A 240 8.48 -12.37 4.56
CA LEU A 240 8.42 -13.45 5.56
C LEU A 240 7.30 -14.44 5.24
N TYR A 241 6.13 -13.97 4.83
CA TYR A 241 5.05 -14.85 4.39
C TYR A 241 5.49 -15.70 3.20
N GLU A 242 6.03 -15.08 2.15
CA GLU A 242 6.48 -15.76 0.94
C GLU A 242 7.54 -16.84 1.25
N LYS A 243 8.48 -16.56 2.16
CA LYS A 243 9.59 -17.47 2.45
C LYS A 243 9.32 -18.47 3.57
N ILE A 244 8.42 -18.20 4.52
CA ILE A 244 8.20 -19.06 5.70
C ILE A 244 6.86 -19.80 5.63
N SER A 245 5.80 -19.16 5.13
CA SER A 245 4.45 -19.74 5.12
C SER A 245 4.32 -20.81 4.05
N PHE A 246 4.00 -22.03 4.46
CA PHE A 246 3.62 -23.09 3.52
C PHE A 246 2.32 -22.77 2.79
N THR A 247 1.39 -22.09 3.46
CA THR A 247 0.13 -21.62 2.86
C THR A 247 0.40 -20.64 1.74
N GLU A 248 1.25 -19.63 1.97
CA GLU A 248 1.59 -18.63 0.95
C GLU A 248 2.32 -19.27 -0.24
N GLN A 249 3.30 -20.14 0.03
CA GLN A 249 4.05 -20.85 -1.00
C GLN A 249 3.15 -21.73 -1.87
N LEU A 250 2.16 -22.39 -1.25
CA LEU A 250 1.18 -23.19 -1.96
C LEU A 250 0.33 -22.32 -2.90
N LEU A 251 -0.18 -21.18 -2.41
CA LEU A 251 -0.98 -20.26 -3.22
C LEU A 251 -0.18 -19.69 -4.39
N ILE A 252 1.06 -19.26 -4.15
CA ILE A 252 1.96 -18.74 -5.18
C ILE A 252 2.27 -19.79 -6.24
N ARG A 253 2.52 -21.04 -5.83
CA ARG A 253 2.89 -22.13 -6.75
C ARG A 253 1.72 -22.60 -7.62
N GLU A 254 0.53 -22.70 -7.03
CA GLU A 254 -0.60 -23.37 -7.66
C GLU A 254 -1.60 -22.42 -8.33
N ASP A 255 -1.58 -21.12 -8.01
CA ASP A 255 -2.45 -20.11 -8.64
C ASP A 255 -1.62 -18.93 -9.20
N ASN A 256 -1.46 -18.93 -10.53
CA ASN A 256 -0.70 -17.90 -11.24
C ASN A 256 -1.30 -16.49 -11.07
N ILE A 257 -2.62 -16.37 -10.94
CA ILE A 257 -3.29 -15.08 -10.75
C ILE A 257 -2.95 -14.57 -9.35
N TYR A 258 -3.01 -15.43 -8.32
CA TYR A 258 -2.63 -15.06 -6.96
C TYR A 258 -1.19 -14.56 -6.86
N ASN A 259 -0.25 -15.27 -7.51
CA ASN A 259 1.15 -14.88 -7.54
C ASN A 259 1.34 -13.43 -8.03
N ASN A 260 0.59 -13.09 -9.08
CA ASN A 260 0.63 -11.79 -9.74
C ASN A 260 -0.32 -10.77 -9.12
N LEU A 261 -0.86 -10.93 -7.91
CA LEU A 261 -1.66 -9.89 -7.25
C LEU A 261 -0.79 -8.79 -6.62
N TYR A 262 -1.34 -7.58 -6.51
CA TYR A 262 -0.78 -6.55 -5.62
C TYR A 262 -0.84 -7.00 -4.15
N GLU A 263 0.12 -6.56 -3.33
CA GLU A 263 0.21 -6.99 -1.91
C GLU A 263 -1.02 -6.61 -1.08
N ASP A 264 -1.66 -5.47 -1.37
CA ASP A 264 -2.91 -5.07 -0.72
C ASP A 264 -4.03 -6.09 -0.98
N ASN A 265 -4.11 -6.61 -2.21
CA ASN A 265 -5.06 -7.67 -2.54
C ASN A 265 -4.64 -9.00 -1.93
N LYS A 266 -3.35 -9.38 -1.93
CA LYS A 266 -2.88 -10.58 -1.23
C LYS A 266 -3.23 -10.52 0.26
N PHE A 267 -3.11 -9.36 0.89
CA PHE A 267 -3.54 -9.13 2.27
C PHE A 267 -5.03 -9.43 2.47
N ASP A 268 -5.90 -8.97 1.57
CA ASP A 268 -7.34 -9.28 1.62
C ASP A 268 -7.61 -10.79 1.51
N TYR A 269 -6.90 -11.49 0.63
CA TYR A 269 -6.97 -12.95 0.50
C TYR A 269 -6.51 -13.65 1.78
N ARG A 270 -5.35 -13.26 2.33
CA ARG A 270 -4.81 -13.82 3.59
C ARG A 270 -5.81 -13.65 4.72
N ASN A 271 -6.36 -12.46 4.91
CA ASN A 271 -7.38 -12.19 5.95
C ASN A 271 -8.63 -13.03 5.77
N LYS A 272 -9.09 -13.20 4.54
CA LYS A 272 -10.26 -14.02 4.24
C LYS A 272 -9.97 -15.50 4.51
N ILE A 273 -8.80 -16.02 4.13
CA ILE A 273 -8.36 -17.39 4.45
C ILE A 273 -8.30 -17.61 5.96
N ILE A 274 -7.66 -16.72 6.72
CA ILE A 274 -7.59 -16.79 8.20
C ILE A 274 -9.01 -16.89 8.80
N LYS A 275 -9.94 -16.05 8.33
CA LYS A 275 -11.33 -16.03 8.82
C LYS A 275 -12.06 -17.32 8.50
N GLU A 276 -11.94 -17.83 7.28
CA GLU A 276 -12.64 -19.03 6.82
C GLU A 276 -12.06 -20.33 7.41
N ALA A 277 -10.73 -20.42 7.50
CA ALA A 277 -10.03 -21.53 8.16
C ALA A 277 -10.46 -21.63 9.63
N LYS A 278 -10.48 -20.50 10.34
CA LYS A 278 -10.98 -20.43 11.72
C LYS A 278 -12.45 -20.84 11.84
N ARG A 279 -13.32 -20.39 10.92
CA ARG A 279 -14.74 -20.77 10.91
C ARG A 279 -14.93 -22.28 10.76
N LYS A 280 -14.09 -22.91 9.93
CA LYS A 280 -14.09 -24.37 9.70
C LYS A 280 -13.26 -25.16 10.71
N LYS A 281 -12.60 -24.50 11.67
CA LYS A 281 -11.69 -25.11 12.67
C LYS A 281 -10.60 -26.01 12.05
N ILE A 282 -10.07 -25.59 10.90
CA ILE A 282 -8.91 -26.25 10.25
C ILE A 282 -7.75 -25.26 10.15
N ASN A 283 -6.53 -25.76 9.94
CA ASN A 283 -5.36 -24.89 9.73
C ASN A 283 -5.49 -24.14 8.38
N GLU A 284 -4.72 -23.08 8.23
CA GLU A 284 -4.75 -22.22 7.03
C GLU A 284 -4.23 -22.97 5.79
N TYR A 285 -3.22 -23.84 5.97
CA TYR A 285 -2.61 -24.63 4.91
C TYR A 285 -3.59 -25.65 4.31
N ASP A 286 -4.26 -26.45 5.13
CA ASP A 286 -5.27 -27.44 4.70
C ASP A 286 -6.50 -26.74 4.11
N TYR A 287 -6.86 -25.56 4.61
CA TYR A 287 -7.92 -24.76 4.00
C TYR A 287 -7.51 -24.34 2.57
N ALA A 288 -6.31 -23.77 2.41
CA ALA A 288 -5.81 -23.34 1.10
C ALA A 288 -5.65 -24.52 0.13
N LYS A 289 -5.17 -25.67 0.63
CA LYS A 289 -5.08 -26.92 -0.15
C LYS A 289 -6.44 -27.37 -0.66
N LYS A 290 -7.44 -27.47 0.22
CA LYS A 290 -8.82 -27.79 -0.17
C LYS A 290 -9.41 -26.77 -1.16
N LEU A 291 -9.09 -25.48 -0.99
CA LEU A 291 -9.53 -24.42 -1.88
C LEU A 291 -8.96 -24.60 -3.29
N ILE A 292 -7.67 -24.89 -3.41
CA ILE A 292 -6.99 -25.15 -4.67
C ILE A 292 -7.53 -26.44 -5.32
N ASP A 293 -7.75 -27.50 -4.54
CA ASP A 293 -8.28 -28.77 -5.05
C ASP A 293 -9.68 -28.58 -5.67
N VAL A 294 -10.51 -27.72 -5.08
CA VAL A 294 -11.83 -27.37 -5.65
C VAL A 294 -11.67 -26.52 -6.90
N ALA A 295 -10.79 -25.51 -6.87
CA ALA A 295 -10.52 -24.64 -8.01
C ALA A 295 -10.02 -25.40 -9.25
N LYS A 296 -9.16 -26.41 -9.05
CA LYS A 296 -8.66 -27.27 -10.12
C LYS A 296 -9.74 -28.19 -10.72
N LYS A 297 -10.71 -28.63 -9.91
CA LYS A 297 -11.79 -29.51 -10.37
C LYS A 297 -12.81 -28.80 -11.26
N GLU A 298 -13.08 -27.51 -11.00
CA GLU A 298 -14.02 -26.69 -11.78
C GLU A 298 -13.31 -25.91 -12.91
N GLU A 299 -12.50 -26.59 -13.73
CA GLU A 299 -11.83 -26.01 -14.92
C GLU A 299 -10.77 -24.93 -14.62
N ASN A 300 -9.93 -25.11 -13.58
CA ASN A 300 -8.87 -24.16 -13.22
C ASN A 300 -9.37 -22.72 -12.98
N LYS A 301 -10.59 -22.56 -12.46
CA LYS A 301 -11.08 -21.24 -12.02
C LYS A 301 -10.19 -20.68 -10.92
N HIS A 302 -9.96 -19.37 -10.98
CA HIS A 302 -9.21 -18.66 -9.95
C HIS A 302 -9.79 -18.87 -8.56
N ILE A 303 -8.93 -19.07 -7.54
CA ILE A 303 -9.36 -19.33 -6.16
C ILE A 303 -10.24 -18.21 -5.57
N GLY A 304 -10.09 -16.98 -6.08
CA GLY A 304 -10.85 -15.80 -5.65
C GLY A 304 -12.36 -15.99 -5.73
N TRP A 305 -12.86 -16.69 -6.75
CA TRP A 305 -14.30 -16.95 -6.94
C TRP A 305 -14.91 -17.77 -5.79
N PHE A 306 -14.15 -18.71 -5.23
CA PHE A 306 -14.59 -19.55 -4.12
C PHE A 306 -14.43 -18.85 -2.77
N LEU A 307 -13.43 -17.97 -2.67
CA LEU A 307 -13.09 -17.26 -1.44
C LEU A 307 -13.99 -16.04 -1.20
N PHE A 308 -14.31 -15.29 -2.26
CA PHE A 308 -15.08 -14.06 -2.24
C PHE A 308 -16.42 -14.22 -2.96
N LYS A 309 -17.37 -14.89 -2.29
CA LYS A 309 -18.74 -15.01 -2.79
C LYS A 309 -19.40 -13.64 -2.87
N LYS A 310 -19.96 -13.31 -4.04
CA LYS A 310 -20.72 -12.08 -4.27
C LYS A 310 -21.99 -12.11 -3.40
N PRO A 311 -22.28 -11.04 -2.64
CA PRO A 311 -23.55 -10.93 -1.92
C PRO A 311 -24.70 -10.76 -2.92
N ASN A 312 -25.93 -10.99 -2.46
CA ASN A 312 -27.11 -10.67 -3.26
C ASN A 312 -27.32 -9.14 -3.25
N TYR A 313 -26.85 -8.48 -4.32
CA TYR A 313 -26.90 -7.03 -4.46
C TYR A 313 -28.33 -6.51 -4.65
N GLU A 314 -29.16 -7.22 -5.43
CA GLU A 314 -30.58 -6.91 -5.63
C GLU A 314 -31.34 -6.79 -4.30
N LEU A 315 -31.16 -7.79 -3.41
CA LEU A 315 -31.78 -7.76 -2.10
C LEU A 315 -31.31 -6.55 -1.27
N ARG A 316 -30.04 -6.16 -1.37
CA ARG A 316 -29.51 -4.99 -0.66
C ARG A 316 -30.11 -3.69 -1.17
N ILE A 317 -30.27 -3.55 -2.48
CA ILE A 317 -30.90 -2.38 -3.11
C ILE A 317 -32.34 -2.26 -2.62
N VAL A 318 -33.12 -3.35 -2.67
CA VAL A 318 -34.50 -3.37 -2.19
C VAL A 318 -34.58 -2.99 -0.70
N LEU A 319 -33.71 -3.56 0.15
CA LEU A 319 -33.68 -3.23 1.58
C LEU A 319 -33.28 -1.76 1.83
N TYR A 320 -32.37 -1.21 1.03
CA TYR A 320 -31.94 0.17 1.13
C TYR A 320 -33.08 1.14 0.78
N ILE A 321 -33.72 0.94 -0.38
CA ILE A 321 -34.85 1.76 -0.82
C ILE A 321 -36.01 1.63 0.17
N LEU A 322 -36.34 0.41 0.61
CA LEU A 322 -37.38 0.18 1.61
C LEU A 322 -37.05 0.89 2.94
N GLY A 323 -35.79 0.83 3.38
CA GLY A 323 -35.31 1.54 4.57
C GLY A 323 -35.48 3.05 4.47
N ILE A 324 -35.17 3.64 3.32
CA ILE A 324 -35.38 5.07 3.05
C ILE A 324 -36.87 5.41 3.09
N VAL A 325 -37.71 4.66 2.37
CA VAL A 325 -39.15 4.94 2.29
C VAL A 325 -39.81 4.80 3.66
N VAL A 326 -39.56 3.71 4.37
CA VAL A 326 -40.13 3.47 5.71
C VAL A 326 -39.61 4.50 6.71
N GLY A 327 -38.31 4.80 6.71
CA GLY A 327 -37.71 5.80 7.58
C GLY A 327 -38.25 7.20 7.33
N THR A 328 -38.42 7.58 6.06
CA THR A 328 -39.00 8.87 5.66
C THR A 328 -40.44 8.98 6.13
N VAL A 329 -41.29 8.00 5.79
CA VAL A 329 -42.71 8.03 6.18
C VAL A 329 -42.86 8.06 7.70
N PHE A 330 -42.11 7.23 8.43
CA PHE A 330 -42.15 7.19 9.88
C PHE A 330 -41.75 8.53 10.50
N LEU A 331 -40.60 9.08 10.09
CA LEU A 331 -40.08 10.32 10.68
C LEU A 331 -40.96 11.53 10.29
N SER A 332 -41.46 11.58 9.06
CA SER A 332 -42.41 12.60 8.62
C SER A 332 -43.73 12.52 9.39
N LEU A 333 -44.27 11.33 9.68
CA LEU A 333 -45.49 11.15 10.50
C LEU A 333 -45.28 11.60 11.94
N VAL A 334 -44.13 11.25 12.55
CA VAL A 334 -43.78 11.69 13.90
C VAL A 334 -43.72 13.22 13.96
N LEU A 335 -43.00 13.86 13.04
CA LEU A 335 -42.89 15.32 13.01
C LEU A 335 -44.23 16.01 12.71
N ALA A 336 -45.03 15.47 11.78
CA ALA A 336 -46.34 16.00 11.46
C ALA A 336 -47.32 15.86 12.64
N ASN A 337 -47.19 14.85 13.50
CA ASN A 337 -48.02 14.77 14.72
C ASN A 337 -47.74 15.91 15.72
N PHE A 338 -46.50 16.42 15.77
CA PHE A 338 -46.15 17.57 16.61
C PHE A 338 -46.48 18.92 15.96
N LEU A 339 -46.29 19.05 14.64
CA LEU A 339 -46.40 20.32 13.92
C LEU A 339 -47.75 20.55 13.22
N GLY A 340 -48.55 19.49 13.06
CA GLY A 340 -49.83 19.48 12.34
C GLY A 340 -49.85 18.45 11.20
N LYS A 341 -50.88 17.60 11.16
CA LYS A 341 -51.04 16.52 10.17
C LYS A 341 -50.89 16.93 8.69
N PRO A 342 -51.41 18.09 8.20
CA PRO A 342 -51.25 18.44 6.80
C PRO A 342 -49.80 18.77 6.41
N LEU A 343 -48.91 19.08 7.36
CA LEU A 343 -47.50 19.33 7.09
C LEU A 343 -46.74 18.07 6.65
N PHE A 344 -47.33 16.87 6.81
CA PHE A 344 -46.71 15.60 6.41
C PHE A 344 -46.14 15.66 4.99
N PHE A 345 -46.94 16.09 4.01
CA PHE A 345 -46.54 16.12 2.60
C PHE A 345 -45.38 17.08 2.33
N LEU A 346 -45.34 18.23 3.02
CA LEU A 346 -44.24 19.19 2.89
C LEU A 346 -42.95 18.67 3.53
N LEU A 347 -43.06 17.81 4.54
CA LEU A 347 -41.92 17.25 5.24
C LEU A 347 -41.29 16.05 4.53
N VAL A 348 -41.98 15.37 3.60
CA VAL A 348 -41.46 14.14 2.97
C VAL A 348 -40.10 14.35 2.32
N ILE A 349 -39.93 15.41 1.51
CA ILE A 349 -38.69 15.68 0.77
C ILE A 349 -37.51 16.05 1.70
N PRO A 350 -37.61 17.05 2.61
CA PRO A 350 -36.49 17.37 3.48
C PRO A 350 -36.16 16.24 4.46
N VAL A 351 -37.17 15.48 4.91
CA VAL A 351 -36.97 14.32 5.78
C VAL A 351 -36.30 13.17 5.02
N SER A 352 -36.64 12.94 3.74
CA SER A 352 -36.00 11.87 2.96
C SER A 352 -34.51 12.12 2.79
N SER A 353 -34.09 13.35 2.51
CA SER A 353 -32.67 13.73 2.46
C SER A 353 -31.94 13.46 3.78
N LEU A 354 -32.56 13.78 4.92
CA LEU A 354 -32.00 13.49 6.23
C LEU A 354 -31.88 11.98 6.49
N VAL A 355 -32.91 11.21 6.14
CA VAL A 355 -32.95 9.75 6.31
C VAL A 355 -31.88 9.08 5.45
N ILE A 356 -31.71 9.50 4.20
CA ILE A 356 -30.66 9.01 3.30
C ILE A 356 -29.29 9.23 3.92
N GLU A 357 -28.99 10.43 4.42
CA GLU A 357 -27.69 10.72 5.03
C GLU A 357 -27.46 9.87 6.29
N ILE A 358 -28.47 9.71 7.15
CA ILE A 358 -28.36 8.84 8.35
C ILE A 358 -28.06 7.39 7.95
N ILE A 359 -28.79 6.84 6.97
CA ILE A 359 -28.58 5.47 6.51
C ILE A 359 -27.18 5.34 5.90
N ASN A 360 -26.74 6.28 5.09
CA ASN A 360 -25.40 6.28 4.48
C ASN A 360 -24.29 6.30 5.54
N GLN A 361 -24.41 7.14 6.57
CA GLN A 361 -23.47 7.20 7.69
C GLN A 361 -23.44 5.91 8.52
N ILE A 362 -24.59 5.24 8.68
CA ILE A 362 -24.66 3.93 9.33
C ILE A 362 -23.97 2.87 8.47
N LEU A 363 -24.24 2.84 7.16
CA LEU A 363 -23.64 1.88 6.23
C LEU A 363 -22.12 2.04 6.17
N MET A 364 -21.61 3.26 6.13
CA MET A 364 -20.17 3.56 6.13
C MET A 364 -19.45 2.98 7.37
N LYS A 365 -20.14 2.83 8.51
CA LYS A 365 -19.55 2.26 9.75
C LYS A 365 -19.63 0.73 9.80
N ILE A 366 -20.60 0.12 9.13
CA ILE A 366 -20.91 -1.32 9.24
C ILE A 366 -20.32 -2.10 8.07
N VAL A 367 -20.33 -1.52 6.87
CA VAL A 367 -19.88 -2.17 5.65
C VAL A 367 -18.38 -1.89 5.48
N PRO A 368 -17.53 -2.93 5.40
CA PRO A 368 -16.11 -2.73 5.15
C PRO A 368 -15.88 -2.27 3.71
N THR A 369 -14.91 -1.38 3.53
CA THR A 369 -14.46 -0.95 2.20
C THR A 369 -13.82 -2.11 1.46
N LYS A 370 -14.21 -2.30 0.19
CA LYS A 370 -13.72 -3.37 -0.66
C LYS A 370 -12.83 -2.78 -1.75
N ARG A 371 -11.61 -3.29 -1.84
CA ARG A 371 -10.74 -3.03 -2.97
C ARG A 371 -11.07 -4.00 -4.08
N LEU A 372 -11.23 -3.49 -5.30
CA LEU A 372 -11.23 -4.37 -6.47
C LEU A 372 -9.85 -5.00 -6.62
N PHE A 373 -9.86 -6.29 -7.00
CA PHE A 373 -8.63 -7.06 -7.16
C PHE A 373 -7.89 -6.64 -8.41
N LYS A 374 -6.56 -6.56 -8.32
CA LYS A 374 -5.68 -6.07 -9.36
C LYS A 374 -4.50 -7.00 -9.56
N LEU A 375 -4.21 -7.29 -10.83
CA LEU A 375 -2.96 -7.92 -11.23
C LEU A 375 -1.83 -6.89 -11.24
N LYS A 376 -0.72 -7.23 -10.62
CA LYS A 376 0.55 -6.52 -10.66
C LYS A 376 1.38 -7.05 -11.82
N PHE A 377 1.52 -6.24 -12.85
CA PHE A 377 2.52 -6.47 -13.88
C PHE A 377 3.89 -5.97 -13.39
N GLU A 378 4.99 -6.56 -13.85
CA GLU A 378 6.38 -6.16 -13.52
C GLU A 378 6.75 -4.83 -14.19
N ASP A 379 5.92 -3.80 -13.98
CA ASP A 379 6.01 -2.47 -14.59
C ASP A 379 6.01 -2.48 -16.13
N LYS A 380 5.47 -3.56 -16.71
CA LYS A 380 5.29 -3.75 -18.16
C LYS A 380 3.90 -4.26 -18.47
N ILE A 381 3.15 -3.51 -19.26
CA ILE A 381 1.83 -3.93 -19.74
C ILE A 381 2.04 -5.03 -20.80
N PRO A 382 1.48 -6.24 -20.62
CA PRO A 382 1.49 -7.28 -21.64
C PRO A 382 0.82 -6.85 -22.94
N LYS A 383 1.23 -7.41 -24.08
CA LYS A 383 0.68 -7.05 -25.39
C LYS A 383 -0.84 -7.27 -25.49
N GLU A 384 -1.35 -8.30 -24.82
CA GLU A 384 -2.79 -8.62 -24.72
C GLU A 384 -3.62 -7.53 -24.01
N TYR A 385 -2.98 -6.70 -23.19
CA TYR A 385 -3.63 -5.60 -22.46
C TYR A 385 -3.14 -4.24 -22.95
N SER A 386 -2.71 -4.15 -24.20
CA SER A 386 -2.21 -2.88 -24.74
C SER A 386 -3.25 -1.78 -24.56
N THR A 387 -2.80 -0.62 -24.10
CA THR A 387 -3.67 0.42 -23.56
C THR A 387 -3.40 1.76 -24.21
N MET A 388 -4.46 2.49 -24.51
CA MET A 388 -4.40 3.83 -25.09
C MET A 388 -4.88 4.87 -24.08
N VAL A 389 -4.05 5.85 -23.73
CA VAL A 389 -4.46 7.01 -22.93
C VAL A 389 -4.90 8.12 -23.88
N VAL A 390 -6.09 8.66 -23.67
CA VAL A 390 -6.66 9.72 -24.51
C VAL A 390 -7.06 10.93 -23.68
N ILE A 391 -6.73 12.13 -24.19
CA ILE A 391 -7.22 13.41 -23.66
C ILE A 391 -8.15 14.03 -24.70
N PRO A 392 -9.48 13.85 -24.59
CA PRO A 392 -10.45 14.63 -25.34
C PRO A 392 -10.42 16.10 -24.89
N THR A 393 -10.21 17.02 -25.82
CA THR A 393 -10.23 18.46 -25.50
C THR A 393 -10.61 19.32 -26.70
N ILE A 394 -11.21 20.49 -26.44
CA ILE A 394 -11.48 21.48 -27.49
C ILE A 394 -10.18 22.22 -27.79
N ILE A 395 -9.77 22.21 -29.05
CA ILE A 395 -8.53 22.87 -29.52
C ILE A 395 -8.90 24.11 -30.34
N LYS A 396 -8.56 25.27 -29.80
CA LYS A 396 -8.76 26.58 -30.44
C LYS A 396 -7.52 27.10 -31.16
N ASP A 397 -6.34 26.71 -30.69
CA ASP A 397 -5.06 27.25 -31.15
C ASP A 397 -3.92 26.23 -31.00
N THR A 398 -2.78 26.55 -31.59
CA THR A 398 -1.56 25.74 -31.53
C THR A 398 -0.90 25.73 -30.15
N ALA A 399 -1.17 26.71 -29.29
CA ALA A 399 -0.63 26.75 -27.93
C ALA A 399 -1.27 25.66 -27.07
N LYS A 400 -2.58 25.43 -27.21
CA LYS A 400 -3.30 24.33 -26.56
C LYS A 400 -2.77 22.97 -27.00
N VAL A 401 -2.48 22.79 -28.29
CA VAL A 401 -1.83 21.57 -28.80
C VAL A 401 -0.51 21.31 -28.05
N ARG A 402 0.38 22.30 -27.99
CA ARG A 402 1.68 22.16 -27.32
C ARG A 402 1.52 21.81 -25.84
N ALA A 403 0.67 22.53 -25.11
CA ALA A 403 0.43 22.30 -23.70
C ALA A 403 -0.11 20.88 -23.41
N MET A 404 -0.99 20.35 -24.27
CA MET A 404 -1.52 19.00 -24.12
C MET A 404 -0.49 17.93 -24.44
N PHE A 405 0.38 18.13 -25.43
CA PHE A 405 1.49 17.21 -25.69
C PHE A 405 2.53 17.19 -24.56
N GLU A 406 2.81 18.33 -23.93
CA GLU A 406 3.66 18.39 -22.73
C GLU A 406 3.05 17.59 -21.56
N ALA A 407 1.72 17.66 -21.39
CA ALA A 407 1.01 16.85 -20.40
C ALA A 407 1.07 15.34 -20.74
N LEU A 408 0.81 14.95 -21.99
CA LEU A 408 0.92 13.56 -22.44
C LEU A 408 2.34 13.02 -22.24
N GLU A 409 3.37 13.80 -22.57
CA GLU A 409 4.76 13.42 -22.35
C GLU A 409 5.05 13.19 -20.86
N THR A 410 4.55 14.08 -19.98
CA THR A 410 4.67 13.91 -18.53
C THR A 410 3.99 12.62 -18.04
N TYR A 411 2.82 12.29 -18.59
CA TYR A 411 2.09 11.07 -18.24
C TYR A 411 2.80 9.81 -18.73
N TYR A 412 3.40 9.84 -19.92
CA TYR A 412 4.25 8.77 -20.42
C TYR A 412 5.48 8.56 -19.53
N LEU A 413 6.19 9.63 -19.16
CA LEU A 413 7.36 9.54 -18.27
C LEU A 413 7.01 8.96 -16.90
N SER A 414 5.79 9.23 -16.41
CA SER A 414 5.28 8.71 -15.13
C SER A 414 4.77 7.25 -15.20
N ASN A 415 4.51 6.71 -16.39
CA ASN A 415 3.89 5.38 -16.57
C ASN A 415 4.52 4.60 -17.73
N LYS A 416 5.84 4.75 -17.93
CA LYS A 416 6.55 4.22 -19.10
C LYS A 416 6.32 2.72 -19.28
N SER A 417 5.77 2.32 -20.43
CA SER A 417 5.58 0.91 -20.80
C SER A 417 5.66 0.70 -22.31
N ASP A 418 5.97 -0.52 -22.74
CA ASP A 418 6.12 -0.85 -24.17
C ASP A 418 4.79 -0.92 -24.93
N ASN A 419 3.69 -1.22 -24.24
CA ASN A 419 2.34 -1.35 -24.83
C ASN A 419 1.38 -0.27 -24.31
N LEU A 420 1.91 0.92 -24.01
CA LEU A 420 1.15 2.09 -23.59
C LEU A 420 1.30 3.21 -24.61
N TYR A 421 0.18 3.68 -25.14
CA TYR A 421 0.11 4.67 -26.20
C TYR A 421 -0.69 5.89 -25.74
N PHE A 422 -0.46 7.03 -26.38
CA PHE A 422 -1.01 8.31 -25.95
C PHE A 422 -1.60 9.06 -27.16
N THR A 423 -2.84 9.53 -27.04
CA THR A 423 -3.51 10.28 -28.10
C THR A 423 -4.07 11.59 -27.57
N LEU A 424 -3.76 12.69 -28.25
CA LEU A 424 -4.50 13.93 -28.10
C LEU A 424 -5.70 13.89 -29.06
N LEU A 425 -6.91 13.88 -28.51
CA LEU A 425 -8.16 13.86 -29.27
C LEU A 425 -8.76 15.26 -29.29
N GLY A 426 -8.41 16.00 -30.33
CA GLY A 426 -8.81 17.37 -30.55
C GLY A 426 -10.21 17.49 -31.15
N ASP A 427 -11.06 18.22 -30.47
CA ASP A 427 -12.39 18.60 -30.93
C ASP A 427 -12.40 20.05 -31.40
N ALA A 428 -13.19 20.34 -32.43
CA ALA A 428 -13.26 21.68 -33.00
C ALA A 428 -14.07 22.65 -32.11
N SER A 429 -13.69 23.93 -32.10
CA SER A 429 -14.45 24.99 -31.43
C SER A 429 -15.83 25.20 -32.06
N SER A 430 -16.78 25.73 -31.29
CA SER A 430 -18.06 26.20 -31.85
C SER A 430 -17.82 27.45 -32.70
N GLU A 431 -18.29 27.44 -33.94
CA GLU A 431 -18.11 28.51 -34.93
C GLU A 431 -19.32 28.60 -35.87
N ASP A 432 -19.54 29.73 -36.52
CA ASP A 432 -20.66 29.90 -37.48
C ASP A 432 -20.41 29.20 -38.83
N LYS A 433 -19.16 28.79 -39.09
CA LYS A 433 -18.72 28.19 -40.36
C LYS A 433 -18.05 26.84 -40.12
N LYS A 434 -18.17 25.96 -41.13
CA LYS A 434 -17.52 24.64 -41.11
C LYS A 434 -15.98 24.73 -41.03
N LEU A 435 -15.39 25.72 -41.71
CA LEU A 435 -13.95 26.00 -41.72
C LEU A 435 -13.71 27.49 -41.45
N VAL A 436 -12.75 27.79 -40.56
CA VAL A 436 -12.45 29.16 -40.10
C VAL A 436 -11.00 29.57 -40.43
N GLY A 437 -10.16 28.64 -40.88
CA GLY A 437 -8.83 28.86 -41.45
C GLY A 437 -7.66 28.53 -40.52
N ASN A 438 -7.91 28.35 -39.22
CA ASN A 438 -6.89 27.99 -38.22
C ASN A 438 -6.63 26.46 -38.14
N GLU A 439 -7.46 25.65 -38.79
CA GLU A 439 -7.41 24.19 -38.70
C GLU A 439 -6.13 23.61 -39.30
N GLU A 440 -5.64 24.20 -40.40
CA GLU A 440 -4.39 23.76 -41.03
C GLU A 440 -3.19 24.05 -40.11
N GLU A 441 -3.17 25.19 -39.40
CA GLU A 441 -2.12 25.48 -38.42
C GLU A 441 -2.16 24.50 -37.23
N ILE A 442 -3.36 24.17 -36.73
CA ILE A 442 -3.56 23.18 -35.66
C ILE A 442 -3.09 21.80 -36.11
N LYS A 443 -3.46 21.39 -37.33
CA LYS A 443 -3.02 20.13 -37.95
C LYS A 443 -1.50 20.04 -38.02
N GLN A 444 -0.84 21.05 -38.59
CA GLN A 444 0.62 21.06 -38.72
C GLN A 444 1.31 21.06 -37.34
N ALA A 445 0.77 21.80 -36.36
CA ALA A 445 1.30 21.81 -35.01
C ALA A 445 1.21 20.43 -34.33
N GLY A 446 0.09 19.72 -34.51
CA GLY A 446 -0.12 18.38 -33.97
C GLY A 446 0.79 17.34 -34.61
N ILE A 447 0.86 17.29 -35.95
CA ILE A 447 1.76 16.38 -36.68
C ILE A 447 3.22 16.63 -36.27
N LYS A 448 3.63 17.89 -36.19
CA LYS A 448 4.99 18.25 -35.76
C LYS A 448 5.30 17.72 -34.36
N LYS A 449 4.38 17.86 -33.40
CA LYS A 449 4.58 17.37 -32.03
C LYS A 449 4.60 15.86 -31.93
N VAL A 450 3.76 15.17 -32.70
CA VAL A 450 3.79 13.70 -32.83
C VAL A 450 5.15 13.23 -33.33
N ASN A 451 5.65 13.80 -34.42
CA ASN A 451 6.95 13.43 -34.99
C ASN A 451 8.09 13.74 -34.02
N GLU A 452 8.12 14.94 -33.43
CA GLU A 452 9.14 15.36 -32.46
C GLU A 452 9.26 14.38 -31.27
N LEU A 453 8.13 14.00 -30.67
CA LEU A 453 8.12 13.09 -29.51
C LEU A 453 8.42 11.65 -29.91
N ASN A 454 7.84 11.15 -31.01
CA ASN A 454 8.09 9.78 -31.46
C ASN A 454 9.54 9.57 -31.91
N GLU A 455 10.15 10.57 -32.55
CA GLU A 455 11.59 10.57 -32.86
C GLU A 455 12.45 10.60 -31.59
N LYS A 456 12.11 11.48 -30.63
CA LYS A 456 12.81 11.59 -29.33
C LYS A 456 12.86 10.26 -28.58
N TYR A 457 11.79 9.47 -28.63
CA TYR A 457 11.71 8.17 -27.94
C TYR A 457 12.00 6.97 -28.83
N GLY A 458 12.23 7.16 -30.14
CA GLY A 458 12.54 6.11 -31.11
C GLY A 458 11.40 5.09 -31.31
N LYS A 459 10.16 5.45 -30.99
CA LYS A 459 8.96 4.58 -31.08
C LYS A 459 7.72 5.41 -31.37
N LYS A 460 6.76 4.87 -32.12
CA LYS A 460 5.43 5.48 -32.34
C LYS A 460 4.55 5.32 -31.09
N ILE A 461 4.67 6.25 -30.14
CA ILE A 461 3.97 6.23 -28.84
C ILE A 461 2.82 7.24 -28.82
N PHE A 462 3.04 8.41 -29.41
CA PHE A 462 2.12 9.55 -29.39
C PHE A 462 1.38 9.66 -30.72
N TYR A 463 0.10 10.00 -30.64
CA TYR A 463 -0.79 10.17 -31.79
C TYR A 463 -1.63 11.45 -31.62
N PHE A 464 -2.11 11.98 -32.74
CA PHE A 464 -2.96 13.15 -32.80
C PHE A 464 -4.17 12.90 -33.68
N ILE A 465 -5.33 13.36 -33.21
CA ILE A 465 -6.56 13.43 -33.99
C ILE A 465 -7.13 14.83 -33.84
N TYR A 466 -7.59 15.41 -34.94
CA TYR A 466 -8.42 16.61 -34.93
C TYR A 466 -9.69 16.35 -35.74
N ARG A 467 -10.85 16.49 -35.10
CA ARG A 467 -12.16 16.17 -35.70
C ARG A 467 -12.67 17.28 -36.62
N ASN A 468 -13.46 16.89 -37.63
CA ASN A 468 -14.22 17.85 -38.44
C ASN A 468 -15.37 18.49 -37.64
N ARG A 469 -15.84 19.66 -38.11
CA ARG A 469 -17.05 20.29 -37.59
C ARG A 469 -18.30 19.77 -38.28
N PHE A 470 -19.34 19.61 -37.48
CA PHE A 470 -20.69 19.21 -37.89
C PHE A 470 -21.67 20.31 -37.47
N TYR A 471 -22.68 20.56 -38.31
CA TYR A 471 -23.72 21.52 -37.96
C TYR A 471 -24.62 20.92 -36.88
N SER A 472 -24.84 21.65 -35.80
CA SER A 472 -25.79 21.29 -34.74
C SER A 472 -27.02 22.18 -34.86
N GLU A 473 -28.19 21.58 -35.10
CA GLU A 473 -29.45 22.32 -35.15
C GLU A 473 -29.83 22.91 -33.79
N SER A 474 -29.51 22.23 -32.69
CA SER A 474 -29.86 22.66 -31.33
C SER A 474 -29.02 23.83 -30.81
N GLU A 475 -27.78 23.95 -31.27
CA GLU A 475 -26.83 25.00 -30.89
C GLU A 475 -26.67 26.06 -32.00
N GLU A 476 -27.36 25.90 -33.13
CA GLU A 476 -27.34 26.76 -34.32
C GLU A 476 -25.93 27.11 -34.86
N CYS A 477 -24.94 26.26 -34.60
CA CYS A 477 -23.55 26.48 -35.00
C CYS A 477 -22.83 25.20 -35.42
N TYR A 478 -21.65 25.35 -36.03
CA TYR A 478 -20.75 24.25 -36.36
C TYR A 478 -19.85 23.92 -35.17
N LEU A 479 -19.89 22.68 -34.70
CA LEU A 479 -19.05 22.20 -33.60
C LEU A 479 -18.70 20.72 -33.76
N GLY A 480 -17.85 20.20 -32.88
CA GLY A 480 -17.55 18.77 -32.84
C GLY A 480 -18.77 17.94 -32.45
N PHE A 481 -19.13 16.95 -33.29
CA PHE A 481 -20.31 16.11 -33.07
C PHE A 481 -20.31 15.49 -31.67
N GLU A 482 -21.39 15.73 -30.92
CA GLU A 482 -21.62 15.27 -29.53
C GLU A 482 -20.47 15.47 -28.53
N ARG A 483 -19.57 16.42 -28.80
CA ARG A 483 -18.42 16.74 -27.93
C ARG A 483 -17.69 15.48 -27.46
N LYS A 484 -17.41 15.37 -26.15
CA LYS A 484 -16.59 14.32 -25.55
C LYS A 484 -17.11 12.90 -25.88
N ARG A 485 -18.43 12.68 -25.83
CA ARG A 485 -19.04 11.38 -26.18
C ARG A 485 -18.77 11.01 -27.62
N GLY A 486 -19.16 11.87 -28.56
CA GLY A 486 -18.97 11.62 -29.99
C GLY A 486 -17.48 11.52 -30.37
N ALA A 487 -16.62 12.27 -29.69
CA ALA A 487 -15.17 12.17 -29.88
C ALA A 487 -14.66 10.77 -29.51
N LEU A 488 -15.01 10.28 -28.31
CA LEU A 488 -14.62 8.94 -27.86
C LEU A 488 -15.25 7.84 -28.73
N HIS A 489 -16.50 8.01 -29.15
CA HIS A 489 -17.18 7.09 -30.07
C HIS A 489 -16.44 6.94 -31.41
N HIS A 490 -16.15 8.06 -32.07
CA HIS A 490 -15.41 8.03 -33.35
C HIS A 490 -14.00 7.47 -33.16
N PHE A 491 -13.35 7.81 -32.03
CA PHE A 491 -12.04 7.28 -31.68
C PHE A 491 -12.04 5.77 -31.48
N ASN A 492 -13.06 5.22 -30.81
CA ASN A 492 -13.19 3.79 -30.60
C ASN A 492 -13.37 3.04 -31.92
N LYS A 493 -14.23 3.55 -32.82
CA LYS A 493 -14.40 2.99 -34.17
C LYS A 493 -13.08 3.01 -34.98
N LEU A 494 -12.27 4.06 -34.83
CA LEU A 494 -10.95 4.15 -35.45
C LEU A 494 -10.01 3.06 -34.92
N LEU A 495 -9.89 2.92 -33.59
CA LEU A 495 -9.02 1.92 -32.95
C LEU A 495 -9.44 0.48 -33.26
N LEU A 496 -10.74 0.23 -33.40
CA LEU A 496 -11.29 -1.08 -33.78
C LEU A 496 -11.19 -1.36 -35.29
N GLY A 497 -10.70 -0.42 -36.10
CA GLY A 497 -10.60 -0.58 -37.55
C GLY A 497 -11.95 -0.67 -38.25
N LYS A 498 -13.02 -0.13 -37.65
CA LYS A 498 -14.39 -0.17 -38.19
C LYS A 498 -14.70 0.94 -39.19
N LEU A 499 -13.78 1.88 -39.38
CA LEU A 499 -13.94 3.01 -40.30
C LEU A 499 -13.25 2.76 -41.64
N SER A 500 -14.01 2.92 -42.73
CA SER A 500 -13.48 3.02 -44.08
C SER A 500 -12.66 4.31 -44.26
N LYS A 501 -11.88 4.38 -45.34
CA LYS A 501 -11.05 5.56 -45.62
C LYS A 501 -11.91 6.82 -45.82
N GLU A 502 -13.05 6.69 -46.50
CA GLU A 502 -13.98 7.79 -46.75
C GLU A 502 -14.60 8.30 -45.44
N GLU A 503 -15.04 7.40 -44.55
CA GLU A 503 -15.57 7.78 -43.24
C GLU A 503 -14.50 8.44 -42.36
N ARG A 504 -13.24 8.01 -42.42
CA ARG A 504 -12.15 8.67 -41.69
C ARG A 504 -11.98 10.12 -42.14
N GLU A 505 -11.98 10.37 -43.45
CA GLU A 505 -11.85 11.72 -44.01
C GLU A 505 -13.08 12.60 -43.70
N GLU A 506 -14.26 12.01 -43.56
CA GLU A 506 -15.47 12.71 -43.13
C GLU A 506 -15.44 13.08 -41.63
N LEU A 507 -14.97 12.16 -40.78
CA LEU A 507 -14.98 12.34 -39.32
C LEU A 507 -13.79 13.17 -38.80
N PHE A 508 -12.63 13.02 -39.43
CA PHE A 508 -11.37 13.60 -38.97
C PHE A 508 -10.79 14.55 -40.01
N TYR A 509 -10.41 15.74 -39.57
CA TYR A 509 -9.64 16.68 -40.37
C TYR A 509 -8.18 16.22 -40.51
N VAL A 510 -7.65 15.61 -39.44
CA VAL A 510 -6.39 14.88 -39.45
C VAL A 510 -6.41 13.77 -38.40
N ASP A 511 -5.84 12.62 -38.74
CA ASP A 511 -5.40 11.59 -37.81
C ASP A 511 -3.97 11.16 -38.15
N THR A 512 -3.19 10.76 -37.15
CA THR A 512 -1.81 10.29 -37.35
C THR A 512 -1.68 8.79 -37.15
N PHE A 513 -2.75 8.02 -37.40
CA PHE A 513 -2.82 6.58 -37.16
C PHE A 513 -2.36 5.75 -38.37
N ASP A 514 -1.63 6.36 -39.29
CA ASP A 514 -1.00 5.67 -40.41
C ASP A 514 -0.07 4.55 -39.90
N ASP A 515 -0.33 3.33 -40.37
CA ASP A 515 0.35 2.07 -40.00
C ASP A 515 0.24 1.70 -38.51
N PHE A 516 -0.88 2.01 -37.86
CA PHE A 516 -1.15 1.57 -36.49
C PHE A 516 -1.78 0.16 -36.45
N ASP A 517 -0.94 -0.86 -36.24
CA ASP A 517 -1.36 -2.29 -36.24
C ASP A 517 -1.43 -2.92 -34.84
N VAL A 518 -1.43 -2.11 -33.78
CA VAL A 518 -1.44 -2.62 -32.40
C VAL A 518 -2.88 -2.77 -31.91
N PRO A 519 -3.35 -3.99 -31.57
CA PRO A 519 -4.70 -4.18 -31.07
C PRO A 519 -4.82 -3.65 -29.64
N ILE A 520 -5.47 -2.49 -29.49
CA ILE A 520 -5.76 -1.86 -28.19
C ILE A 520 -6.88 -2.62 -27.49
N LYS A 521 -6.64 -3.04 -26.24
CA LYS A 521 -7.65 -3.70 -25.40
C LYS A 521 -8.39 -2.72 -24.50
N TYR A 522 -7.65 -1.77 -23.90
CA TYR A 522 -8.21 -0.80 -22.97
C TYR A 522 -7.94 0.64 -23.39
N VAL A 523 -8.88 1.53 -23.07
CA VAL A 523 -8.71 2.97 -23.26
C VAL A 523 -8.87 3.66 -21.91
N ILE A 524 -7.93 4.58 -21.60
CA ILE A 524 -7.99 5.45 -20.44
C ILE A 524 -8.36 6.85 -20.92
N THR A 525 -9.55 7.33 -20.56
CA THR A 525 -9.98 8.70 -20.87
C THR A 525 -9.70 9.63 -19.69
N LEU A 526 -9.09 10.78 -19.98
CA LEU A 526 -8.74 11.81 -19.02
C LEU A 526 -9.31 13.16 -19.46
N ASP A 527 -9.76 13.98 -18.50
CA ASP A 527 -10.02 15.38 -18.82
C ASP A 527 -8.71 16.16 -18.95
N THR A 528 -8.82 17.32 -19.59
CA THR A 528 -7.72 18.29 -19.74
C THR A 528 -7.04 18.65 -18.41
N ASP A 529 -7.82 18.72 -17.33
CA ASP A 529 -7.35 19.15 -16.01
C ASP A 529 -6.99 17.97 -15.10
N THR A 530 -7.15 16.74 -15.58
CA THR A 530 -6.89 15.52 -14.81
C THR A 530 -5.46 15.05 -15.02
N LYS A 531 -4.75 14.87 -13.91
CA LYS A 531 -3.36 14.43 -13.85
C LYS A 531 -3.27 12.94 -13.59
N LEU A 532 -2.59 12.24 -14.50
CA LEU A 532 -2.24 10.84 -14.35
C LEU A 532 -0.97 10.71 -13.50
N VAL A 533 -1.08 9.97 -12.39
CA VAL A 533 -0.02 9.82 -11.38
C VAL A 533 0.90 8.64 -11.71
N LEU A 534 2.08 8.60 -11.07
CA LEU A 534 3.06 7.54 -11.19
C LEU A 534 2.44 6.15 -10.96
N ASN A 535 2.68 5.25 -11.91
CA ASN A 535 2.26 3.84 -11.90
C ASN A 535 0.74 3.58 -11.78
N THR A 536 -0.11 4.59 -11.94
CA THR A 536 -1.57 4.45 -11.87
C THR A 536 -2.10 3.62 -13.04
N VAL A 537 -1.51 3.74 -14.24
CA VAL A 537 -1.93 2.97 -15.42
C VAL A 537 -1.83 1.47 -15.16
N PHE A 538 -0.74 0.99 -14.57
CA PHE A 538 -0.57 -0.44 -14.28
C PHE A 538 -1.64 -0.98 -13.33
N LYS A 539 -2.06 -0.18 -12.35
CA LYS A 539 -3.14 -0.56 -11.41
C LYS A 539 -4.50 -0.59 -12.11
N LEU A 540 -4.78 0.37 -13.00
CA LEU A 540 -6.02 0.42 -13.78
C LEU A 540 -6.14 -0.79 -14.72
N VAL A 541 -5.10 -1.03 -15.53
CA VAL A 541 -5.03 -2.17 -16.45
C VAL A 541 -5.07 -3.49 -15.68
N GLY A 542 -4.34 -3.59 -14.56
CA GLY A 542 -4.34 -4.76 -13.69
C GLY A 542 -5.70 -5.05 -13.06
N ALA A 543 -6.51 -4.02 -12.79
CA ALA A 543 -7.88 -4.17 -12.33
C ALA A 543 -8.78 -4.77 -13.40
N MET A 544 -8.74 -4.21 -14.62
CA MET A 544 -9.53 -4.70 -15.75
C MET A 544 -9.15 -6.13 -16.13
N ALA A 545 -7.85 -6.43 -16.12
CA ALA A 545 -7.33 -7.75 -16.46
C ALA A 545 -7.72 -8.85 -15.46
N HIS A 546 -7.99 -8.50 -14.19
CA HIS A 546 -8.26 -9.49 -13.16
C HIS A 546 -9.53 -10.32 -13.48
N PRO A 547 -9.49 -11.67 -13.43
CA PRO A 547 -10.60 -12.51 -13.90
C PRO A 547 -11.96 -12.29 -13.23
N MET A 548 -11.97 -11.86 -11.96
CA MET A 548 -13.22 -11.55 -11.25
C MET A 548 -13.87 -10.22 -11.67
N ASN A 549 -13.13 -9.39 -12.39
CA ASN A 549 -13.59 -8.09 -12.88
C ASN A 549 -13.91 -8.11 -14.37
N GLN A 550 -13.57 -9.19 -15.09
CA GLN A 550 -13.84 -9.31 -16.53
C GLN A 550 -15.34 -9.18 -16.81
N PRO A 551 -15.75 -8.32 -17.75
CA PRO A 551 -17.16 -8.07 -18.03
C PRO A 551 -17.84 -9.29 -18.65
N VAL A 552 -19.06 -9.57 -18.20
CA VAL A 552 -19.96 -10.57 -18.75
C VAL A 552 -21.17 -9.85 -19.32
N LEU A 553 -21.36 -9.99 -20.63
CA LEU A 553 -22.48 -9.39 -21.34
C LEU A 553 -23.80 -10.14 -21.08
N SER A 554 -24.90 -9.40 -21.15
CA SER A 554 -26.24 -9.96 -21.25
C SER A 554 -26.40 -10.77 -22.55
N LYS A 555 -27.43 -11.63 -22.60
CA LYS A 555 -27.68 -12.47 -23.79
C LYS A 555 -27.93 -11.66 -25.06
N ASP A 556 -28.52 -10.48 -24.93
CA ASP A 556 -28.78 -9.51 -25.99
C ASP A 556 -27.60 -8.55 -26.24
N LYS A 557 -26.50 -8.69 -25.48
CA LYS A 557 -25.29 -7.85 -25.52
C LYS A 557 -25.50 -6.35 -25.31
N ARG A 558 -26.66 -5.95 -24.80
CA ARG A 558 -27.02 -4.54 -24.57
C ARG A 558 -26.53 -3.99 -23.24
N LYS A 559 -26.03 -4.83 -22.33
CA LYS A 559 -25.50 -4.40 -21.03
C LYS A 559 -24.54 -5.40 -20.43
N VAL A 560 -23.72 -4.95 -19.50
CA VAL A 560 -22.86 -5.79 -18.67
C VAL A 560 -23.63 -6.22 -17.42
N ILE A 561 -23.73 -7.53 -17.17
CA ILE A 561 -24.48 -8.10 -16.05
C ILE A 561 -23.59 -8.58 -14.89
N ASP A 562 -22.31 -8.83 -15.16
CA ASP A 562 -21.32 -9.14 -14.15
C ASP A 562 -19.94 -8.65 -14.57
N GLY A 563 -19.02 -8.45 -13.62
CA GLY A 563 -17.74 -7.79 -13.91
C GLY A 563 -17.92 -6.33 -14.33
N TYR A 564 -16.88 -5.70 -14.84
CA TYR A 564 -16.86 -4.26 -15.10
C TYR A 564 -16.23 -4.00 -16.46
N ALA A 565 -16.97 -3.36 -17.37
CA ALA A 565 -16.40 -2.92 -18.65
C ALA A 565 -15.85 -1.50 -18.57
N ILE A 566 -16.13 -0.76 -17.49
CA ILE A 566 -15.58 0.55 -17.20
C ILE A 566 -15.22 0.65 -15.71
N MET A 567 -14.12 1.32 -15.39
CA MET A 567 -13.70 1.55 -14.02
C MET A 567 -13.29 3.00 -13.78
N GLN A 568 -13.83 3.56 -12.70
CA GLN A 568 -13.59 4.91 -12.21
C GLN A 568 -12.57 4.85 -11.05
N PRO A 569 -11.37 5.44 -11.20
CA PRO A 569 -10.49 5.68 -10.06
C PRO A 569 -11.03 6.81 -9.18
N ARG A 570 -10.57 6.82 -7.93
CA ARG A 570 -10.81 7.93 -7.03
C ARG A 570 -10.22 9.21 -7.60
N ILE A 571 -10.99 10.29 -7.52
CA ILE A 571 -10.54 11.63 -7.91
C ILE A 571 -10.18 12.42 -6.65
N GLY A 572 -8.89 12.72 -6.49
CA GLY A 572 -8.35 13.59 -5.46
C GLY A 572 -8.13 15.02 -5.97
N ILE A 573 -7.84 15.94 -5.06
CA ILE A 573 -7.53 17.34 -5.39
C ILE A 573 -6.06 17.61 -5.08
N ASP A 574 -5.36 18.22 -6.04
CA ASP A 574 -3.95 18.57 -5.94
C ASP A 574 -3.70 19.67 -4.89
N VAL A 575 -2.62 19.56 -4.11
CA VAL A 575 -2.19 20.55 -3.12
C VAL A 575 -2.03 21.96 -3.72
N LEU A 576 -1.48 22.03 -4.94
CA LEU A 576 -1.24 23.32 -5.61
C LEU A 576 -2.56 24.00 -5.98
N VAL A 577 -3.57 23.20 -6.29
CA VAL A 577 -4.91 23.67 -6.66
C VAL A 577 -5.63 24.26 -5.45
N THR A 578 -5.52 23.61 -4.28
CA THR A 578 -6.16 24.11 -3.06
C THR A 578 -5.63 25.49 -2.63
N ASN A 579 -4.39 25.82 -3.01
CA ASN A 579 -3.75 27.09 -2.71
C ASN A 579 -3.97 28.19 -3.77
N LYS A 580 -4.77 27.97 -4.82
CA LYS A 580 -5.03 28.99 -5.86
C LYS A 580 -5.86 30.16 -5.35
N SER A 581 -6.81 29.94 -4.46
CA SER A 581 -7.63 30.99 -3.85
C SER A 581 -8.12 30.61 -2.45
N GLN A 582 -8.59 31.61 -1.68
CA GLN A 582 -9.25 31.35 -0.40
C GLN A 582 -10.52 30.50 -0.56
N TYR A 583 -11.22 30.68 -1.70
CA TYR A 583 -12.39 29.88 -2.02
C TYR A 583 -12.02 28.41 -2.24
N SER A 584 -11.01 28.12 -3.07
CA SER A 584 -10.55 26.74 -3.26
C SER A 584 -10.04 26.14 -1.95
N GLN A 585 -9.33 26.91 -1.13
CA GLN A 585 -8.82 26.42 0.15
C GLN A 585 -9.94 26.04 1.13
N LEU A 586 -11.05 26.78 1.14
CA LEU A 586 -12.19 26.49 2.00
C LEU A 586 -13.03 25.31 1.50
N TYR A 587 -13.28 25.23 0.19
CA TYR A 587 -14.22 24.27 -0.39
C TYR A 587 -13.58 22.97 -0.89
N ALA A 588 -12.34 23.01 -1.38
CA ALA A 588 -11.62 21.81 -1.82
C ALA A 588 -10.98 21.03 -0.65
N GLY A 589 -10.93 21.62 0.54
CA GLY A 589 -10.25 21.06 1.70
C GLY A 589 -8.72 21.12 1.60
N LEU A 590 -8.04 20.29 2.39
CA LEU A 590 -6.58 20.19 2.37
C LEU A 590 -6.15 19.21 1.26
N GLY A 591 -5.75 19.75 0.11
CA GLY A 591 -5.30 18.95 -1.04
C GLY A 591 -4.09 18.08 -0.69
N GLY A 592 -3.98 16.92 -1.36
CA GLY A 592 -2.85 16.00 -1.28
C GLY A 592 -2.46 15.44 0.10
N LEU A 593 -3.30 15.55 1.14
CA LEU A 593 -3.01 15.02 2.48
C LEU A 593 -3.40 13.55 2.69
N ASP A 594 -3.96 12.86 1.70
CA ASP A 594 -4.19 11.41 1.80
C ASP A 594 -2.89 10.63 1.53
N THR A 595 -1.91 10.87 2.41
CA THR A 595 -0.56 10.28 2.39
C THR A 595 -0.54 8.76 2.58
N TYR A 596 -1.69 8.19 2.93
CA TYR A 596 -1.91 6.75 3.02
C TYR A 596 -3.08 6.41 2.11
N THR A 597 -2.80 5.87 0.92
CA THR A 597 -3.81 5.38 -0.05
C THR A 597 -4.61 4.21 0.57
N THR A 598 -5.49 4.53 1.49
CA THR A 598 -6.45 3.61 2.09
C THR A 598 -7.69 3.63 1.22
N ALA A 599 -8.33 2.47 1.07
CA ALA A 599 -9.54 2.36 0.30
C ALA A 599 -10.62 3.26 0.91
N CYS A 600 -11.10 4.24 0.15
CA CYS A 600 -12.23 5.06 0.56
C CYS A 600 -13.54 4.27 0.45
N PHE A 601 -14.49 4.55 1.34
CA PHE A 601 -15.83 3.98 1.26
C PHE A 601 -16.58 4.63 0.10
N ASP A 602 -17.16 3.79 -0.77
CA ASP A 602 -18.12 4.22 -1.77
C ASP A 602 -19.41 3.44 -1.61
N LEU A 603 -20.51 4.16 -1.39
CA LEU A 603 -21.81 3.55 -1.08
C LEU A 603 -22.22 2.56 -2.17
N TYR A 604 -22.11 2.96 -3.43
CA TYR A 604 -22.57 2.16 -4.55
C TYR A 604 -21.70 0.91 -4.72
N GLN A 605 -20.38 1.06 -4.73
CA GLN A 605 -19.45 -0.04 -4.93
C GLN A 605 -19.41 -1.01 -3.75
N ASP A 606 -19.35 -0.52 -2.52
CA ASP A 606 -19.17 -1.38 -1.34
C ASP A 606 -20.45 -2.13 -0.96
N VAL A 607 -21.60 -1.44 -1.09
CA VAL A 607 -22.91 -1.99 -0.74
C VAL A 607 -23.53 -2.73 -1.92
N PHE A 608 -23.57 -2.13 -3.10
CA PHE A 608 -24.30 -2.63 -4.28
C PHE A 608 -23.39 -3.23 -5.37
N GLY A 609 -22.07 -3.06 -5.28
CA GLY A 609 -21.12 -3.71 -6.19
C GLY A 609 -20.97 -3.04 -7.55
N GLU A 610 -21.41 -1.80 -7.69
CA GLU A 610 -21.34 -0.97 -8.90
C GLU A 610 -20.99 0.45 -8.49
N GLY A 611 -20.04 1.10 -9.16
CA GLY A 611 -19.66 2.49 -8.90
C GLY A 611 -20.37 3.47 -9.84
N SER A 612 -20.11 4.76 -9.65
CA SER A 612 -20.55 5.80 -10.59
C SER A 612 -19.40 6.23 -11.49
N PHE A 613 -19.62 6.26 -12.80
CA PHE A 613 -18.65 6.80 -13.75
C PHE A 613 -18.85 8.31 -13.89
N VAL A 614 -17.75 9.08 -13.81
CA VAL A 614 -17.75 10.55 -13.88
C VAL A 614 -16.85 11.06 -15.02
N GLY A 615 -16.77 10.27 -16.09
CA GLY A 615 -16.10 10.65 -17.34
C GLY A 615 -14.59 10.46 -17.36
N LYS A 616 -13.99 9.87 -16.32
CA LYS A 616 -12.54 9.69 -16.18
C LYS A 616 -12.23 8.28 -15.72
N GLY A 617 -11.43 7.54 -16.46
CA GLY A 617 -11.14 6.17 -16.05
C GLY A 617 -10.73 5.30 -17.20
N ILE A 618 -10.83 4.00 -17.00
CA ILE A 618 -10.43 2.98 -17.97
C ILE A 618 -11.66 2.18 -18.42
N TYR A 619 -11.74 1.83 -19.69
CA TYR A 619 -12.77 0.93 -20.21
C TYR A 619 -12.22 -0.10 -21.21
N ASP A 620 -12.95 -1.21 -21.37
CA ASP A 620 -12.71 -2.22 -22.39
C ASP A 620 -13.23 -1.73 -23.74
N LEU A 621 -12.33 -1.57 -24.71
CA LEU A 621 -12.62 -0.92 -25.99
C LEU A 621 -13.71 -1.67 -26.77
N GLU A 622 -13.58 -3.00 -26.87
CA GLU A 622 -14.50 -3.84 -27.64
C GLU A 622 -15.88 -3.87 -26.98
N VAL A 623 -15.92 -4.00 -25.66
CA VAL A 623 -17.17 -4.07 -24.92
C VAL A 623 -17.87 -2.71 -24.90
N PHE A 624 -17.12 -1.61 -24.79
CA PHE A 624 -17.66 -0.26 -24.88
C PHE A 624 -18.41 -0.06 -26.21
N ASP A 625 -17.76 -0.36 -27.32
CA ASP A 625 -18.35 -0.18 -28.65
C ASP A 625 -19.52 -1.15 -28.93
N GLU A 626 -19.41 -2.42 -28.51
CA GLU A 626 -20.50 -3.40 -28.67
C GLU A 626 -21.77 -3.01 -27.89
N VAL A 627 -21.62 -2.46 -26.69
CA VAL A 627 -22.74 -2.11 -25.80
C VAL A 627 -23.32 -0.74 -26.11
N LEU A 628 -22.47 0.26 -26.33
CA LEU A 628 -22.87 1.66 -26.43
C LEU A 628 -22.92 2.21 -27.86
N GLY A 629 -22.27 1.54 -28.82
CA GLY A 629 -21.98 2.11 -30.13
C GLY A 629 -23.20 2.66 -30.87
N ASP A 630 -24.34 1.98 -30.77
CA ASP A 630 -25.63 2.40 -31.34
C ASP A 630 -26.75 2.47 -30.27
N ALA A 631 -26.39 2.55 -28.99
CA ALA A 631 -27.36 2.44 -27.89
C ALA A 631 -28.17 3.72 -27.67
N PHE A 632 -27.61 4.87 -27.98
CA PHE A 632 -28.19 6.16 -27.66
C PHE A 632 -28.51 6.96 -28.94
N PRO A 633 -29.63 7.69 -28.96
CA PRO A 633 -29.91 8.65 -30.04
C PRO A 633 -28.86 9.76 -30.11
N ASP A 634 -28.66 10.27 -31.32
CA ASP A 634 -27.77 11.39 -31.60
C ASP A 634 -28.30 12.71 -31.03
N ASN A 635 -27.41 13.55 -30.50
CA ASN A 635 -27.62 14.88 -29.94
C ASN A 635 -28.66 14.98 -28.81
N LEU A 636 -29.04 13.85 -28.20
CA LEU A 636 -30.05 13.82 -27.14
C LEU A 636 -29.45 13.97 -25.75
N ILE A 637 -28.25 13.43 -25.49
CA ILE A 637 -27.74 13.23 -24.13
C ILE A 637 -26.70 14.30 -23.77
N LEU A 638 -26.99 15.11 -22.74
CA LEU A 638 -26.08 16.13 -22.22
C LEU A 638 -25.02 15.53 -21.28
N SER A 639 -25.43 14.65 -20.36
CA SER A 639 -24.55 13.96 -19.40
C SER A 639 -24.55 12.47 -19.72
N HIS A 640 -23.49 12.00 -20.39
CA HIS A 640 -23.36 10.62 -20.83
C HIS A 640 -22.72 9.73 -19.76
N ASP A 641 -21.81 10.29 -18.95
CA ASP A 641 -20.95 9.54 -18.03
C ASP A 641 -21.73 8.55 -17.13
N LEU A 642 -22.81 9.01 -16.49
CA LEU A 642 -23.62 8.15 -15.61
C LEU A 642 -24.34 7.02 -16.36
N LEU A 643 -24.86 7.32 -17.56
CA LEU A 643 -25.55 6.34 -18.40
C LEU A 643 -24.58 5.27 -18.92
N GLU A 644 -23.42 5.70 -19.44
CA GLU A 644 -22.36 4.79 -19.88
C GLU A 644 -21.93 3.87 -18.73
N GLY A 645 -21.76 4.43 -17.53
CA GLY A 645 -21.46 3.67 -16.31
C GLY A 645 -22.50 2.60 -15.98
N ASN A 646 -23.79 2.86 -16.22
CA ASN A 646 -24.85 1.89 -15.95
C ASN A 646 -24.91 0.75 -16.98
N TYR A 647 -24.79 1.07 -18.27
CA TYR A 647 -24.80 0.07 -19.34
C TYR A 647 -23.55 -0.83 -19.30
N LEU A 648 -22.39 -0.24 -19.02
CA LEU A 648 -21.10 -0.93 -18.95
C LEU A 648 -20.78 -1.50 -17.57
N ARG A 649 -21.63 -1.23 -16.57
CA ARG A 649 -21.43 -1.58 -15.16
C ARG A 649 -20.09 -1.06 -14.64
N CYS A 650 -20.11 0.14 -14.07
CA CYS A 650 -18.90 0.79 -13.58
C CYS A 650 -18.35 0.12 -12.30
N GLY A 651 -17.03 -0.05 -12.23
CA GLY A 651 -16.32 -0.46 -11.02
C GLY A 651 -15.57 0.72 -10.40
N PHE A 652 -15.73 0.96 -9.11
CA PHE A 652 -14.97 2.02 -8.42
C PHE A 652 -13.66 1.50 -7.82
N LEU A 653 -12.54 2.12 -8.20
CA LEU A 653 -11.20 1.82 -7.70
C LEU A 653 -10.83 2.77 -6.58
N SER A 654 -11.24 2.41 -5.37
CA SER A 654 -11.11 3.22 -4.15
C SER A 654 -9.68 3.45 -3.65
N ASP A 655 -8.70 2.69 -4.15
CA ASP A 655 -7.28 2.71 -3.78
C ASP A 655 -6.34 3.13 -4.93
N VAL A 656 -6.92 3.63 -6.03
CA VAL A 656 -6.20 4.20 -7.18
C VAL A 656 -6.67 5.63 -7.36
N GLU A 657 -5.74 6.58 -7.35
CA GLU A 657 -6.05 8.00 -7.35
C GLU A 657 -5.55 8.70 -8.62
N LEU A 658 -6.39 9.59 -9.15
CA LEU A 658 -6.05 10.63 -10.11
C LEU A 658 -6.30 12.00 -9.47
N PHE A 659 -5.55 13.01 -9.87
CA PHE A 659 -5.77 14.37 -9.36
C PHE A 659 -6.49 15.24 -10.36
N ASP A 660 -7.46 16.01 -9.89
CA ASP A 660 -8.21 16.97 -10.69
C ASP A 660 -8.03 18.40 -10.18
N ASP A 661 -8.35 19.37 -11.03
CA ASP A 661 -8.41 20.77 -10.66
C ASP A 661 -9.74 21.13 -9.99
N TYR A 662 -9.75 22.23 -9.23
CA TYR A 662 -10.91 22.73 -8.49
C TYR A 662 -11.16 24.19 -8.85
N PRO A 663 -12.44 24.62 -9.02
CA PRO A 663 -12.75 26.01 -9.34
C PRO A 663 -12.15 27.00 -8.34
N SER A 664 -11.47 28.04 -8.84
CA SER A 664 -10.88 29.09 -8.01
C SER A 664 -11.89 30.15 -7.54
N SER A 665 -13.12 30.14 -8.07
CA SER A 665 -14.17 31.11 -7.75
C SER A 665 -15.55 30.47 -7.67
N TYR A 666 -16.42 31.06 -6.85
CA TYR A 666 -17.81 30.62 -6.65
C TYR A 666 -18.63 30.61 -7.95
N LEU A 667 -18.48 31.64 -8.80
CA LEU A 667 -19.26 31.73 -10.04
C LEU A 667 -18.92 30.60 -11.02
N ASN A 668 -17.64 30.22 -11.10
CA ASN A 668 -17.20 29.10 -11.93
C ASN A 668 -17.73 27.77 -11.37
N ASP A 669 -17.74 27.61 -10.05
CA ASP A 669 -18.29 26.41 -9.39
C ASP A 669 -19.81 26.30 -9.57
N ALA A 670 -20.54 27.40 -9.36
CA ALA A 670 -21.99 27.46 -9.56
C ALA A 670 -22.38 27.16 -11.01
N ALA A 671 -21.64 27.67 -12.00
CA ALA A 671 -21.86 27.36 -13.41
C ALA A 671 -21.57 25.88 -13.72
N ARG A 672 -20.56 25.28 -13.08
CA ARG A 672 -20.25 23.85 -13.17
C ARG A 672 -21.40 23.01 -12.63
N HIS A 673 -21.86 23.29 -11.40
CA HIS A 673 -23.01 22.61 -10.80
C HIS A 673 -24.31 22.78 -11.58
N HIS A 674 -24.56 23.97 -12.13
CA HIS A 674 -25.73 24.20 -12.98
C HIS A 674 -25.73 23.29 -14.22
N ARG A 675 -24.57 23.09 -14.86
CA ARG A 675 -24.46 22.17 -16.00
C ARG A 675 -24.73 20.72 -15.58
N TRP A 676 -24.16 20.28 -14.47
CA TRP A 676 -24.36 18.93 -13.95
C TRP A 676 -25.81 18.67 -13.56
N ASN A 677 -26.41 19.57 -12.79
CA ASN A 677 -27.82 19.45 -12.39
C ASN A 677 -28.75 19.34 -13.59
N ARG A 678 -28.55 20.16 -14.65
CA ARG A 678 -29.36 20.04 -15.88
C ARG A 678 -29.16 18.69 -16.57
N GLY A 679 -27.93 18.19 -16.62
CA GLY A 679 -27.62 16.88 -17.18
C GLY A 679 -28.28 15.75 -16.40
N ASP A 680 -28.20 15.78 -15.07
CA ASP A 680 -28.81 14.78 -14.20
C ASP A 680 -30.34 14.80 -14.30
N TRP A 681 -30.95 15.99 -14.36
CA TRP A 681 -32.38 16.15 -14.58
C TRP A 681 -32.86 15.64 -15.94
N GLN A 682 -31.99 15.61 -16.95
CA GLN A 682 -32.33 15.06 -18.26
C GLN A 682 -32.35 13.52 -18.26
N ILE A 683 -31.59 12.90 -17.36
CA ILE A 683 -31.48 11.44 -17.25
C ILE A 683 -32.69 10.83 -16.52
N ILE A 684 -33.28 11.58 -15.57
CA ILE A 684 -34.50 11.21 -14.82
C ILE A 684 -35.73 11.37 -15.71
#